data_AF-A0AAV8AFW0-F1
#
_entry.id   AF-A0AAV8AFW0-F1
#
_cell.length_a   1.000
_cell.length_b   1.000
_cell.length_c   1.000
_cell.angle_alpha   90.00
_cell.angle_beta   90.00
_cell.angle_gamma   90.00
#
_symmetry.space_group_name_H-M   'P 1'
#
loop_
_entity.id
_entity.type
_entity.pdbx_description
1 polymer ?
#
loop_
_entity_poly.entity_id
_entity_poly.type
_entity_poly.pdbx_seq_one_letter_code
_entity_poly.pdbx_strand_id
1 'polypeptide(L)'
;MSSKITPISKKLQPLINNSDLADVKFFIGKDEEEFYGHKFLLSITSPMWRTMFYSSNWNETKNNGLSEVKIRDIDPEVFLKILQFSYIRRIELEEDIAVRVLKAADKFMMKELKDCCFEFLINNLNVKNAIGIYQEILNMNDQRQMERTLKYISTRRDVLSTANCLVNVNNQTAHKILECQALFVKEIVLFKRLIERILSKKKRIQRNSLDSQKKIQSLHMSKSNTKIEEKNEQLSEEFKENENKNENNYQNNKNKGNNKNKNLEYNFNGFESEHGTQIAKKRMGTKKKENKKKENKKKENKKKENKKKENKKKENKKQKNIWFATDQNLKELLDDVPFKFTLVRCLKDEWIEFIDRKDLELLTKIQWTRFIENEYQHILDTKIFNKAKIEKYLNFKKELNLPLTYIGINGQLDYRILSQLSRKPRIKKSEIKVMVLAAHNNILRRLDVVESIRSTGISHVKEINLCERTPSYKEVKDYDAILIFSLSNFESPKKVGNLLAKFVDNLGGIVVCTINALRNDNNDKRGLKGRIIDEDYLPIKKGVEISQERRILGKVEAKTHFIMQNVKTFDVGRNSWHIKTKKVTKNSTVICRYDNGNIMIAEKIEPERGKVVVLNFFPVSDSVRNNDEYWLTNTDGYHILANSVEYVAQK
;
A
#
# COMPACT_ATOMS: atom_id res chain seq x y z
N MET A 1 4.62 -43.03 -23.99
CA MET A 1 5.70 -43.99 -24.32
C MET A 1 5.10 -45.37 -24.52
N SER A 2 5.16 -45.89 -25.74
CA SER A 2 4.70 -47.23 -26.12
C SER A 2 5.87 -48.21 -26.09
N SER A 3 6.02 -48.98 -25.01
CA SER A 3 6.76 -50.25 -25.03
C SER A 3 5.74 -51.40 -25.06
N LYS A 4 6.11 -52.64 -25.40
CA LYS A 4 5.22 -53.82 -25.40
C LYS A 4 5.06 -54.42 -23.99
N ILE A 5 3.85 -54.88 -23.61
CA ILE A 5 3.57 -55.47 -22.27
C ILE A 5 4.46 -56.71 -22.10
N THR A 6 5.19 -56.80 -20.99
CA THR A 6 6.04 -57.97 -20.71
C THR A 6 5.16 -59.22 -20.46
N PRO A 7 5.66 -60.43 -20.74
CA PRO A 7 4.90 -61.66 -20.47
C PRO A 7 4.42 -61.78 -19.02
N ILE A 8 5.24 -61.33 -18.06
CA ILE A 8 4.86 -61.37 -16.63
C ILE A 8 3.78 -60.35 -16.30
N SER A 9 3.84 -59.13 -16.85
CA SER A 9 2.79 -58.13 -16.67
C SER A 9 1.44 -58.60 -17.22
N LYS A 10 1.41 -59.38 -18.32
CA LYS A 10 0.16 -59.99 -18.82
C LYS A 10 -0.45 -60.99 -17.84
N LYS A 11 0.38 -61.75 -17.10
CA LYS A 11 -0.08 -62.68 -16.07
C LYS A 11 -0.55 -61.98 -14.80
N LEU A 12 0.02 -60.82 -14.47
CA LEU A 12 -0.36 -60.03 -13.29
C LEU A 12 -1.60 -59.15 -13.53
N GLN A 13 -1.92 -58.81 -14.77
CA GLN A 13 -3.05 -57.94 -15.10
C GLN A 13 -4.40 -58.40 -14.54
N PRO A 14 -4.78 -59.69 -14.58
CA PRO A 14 -6.04 -60.18 -14.00
C PRO A 14 -6.13 -60.09 -12.47
N LEU A 15 -4.99 -59.90 -11.78
CA LEU A 15 -4.91 -59.82 -10.32
C LEU A 15 -5.08 -58.38 -9.79
N ILE A 16 -5.23 -57.39 -10.68
CA ILE A 16 -5.46 -56.00 -10.29
C ILE A 16 -6.86 -55.89 -9.69
N ASN A 17 -6.95 -55.41 -8.45
CA ASN A 17 -8.19 -55.29 -7.70
C ASN A 17 -9.03 -56.59 -7.68
N ASN A 18 -8.35 -57.73 -7.51
CA ASN A 18 -8.95 -59.04 -7.45
C ASN A 18 -8.69 -59.65 -6.07
N SER A 19 -9.70 -60.33 -5.50
CA SER A 19 -9.58 -61.00 -4.20
C SER A 19 -8.72 -62.26 -4.24
N ASP A 20 -8.47 -62.83 -5.42
CA ASP A 20 -7.60 -63.99 -5.58
C ASP A 20 -6.19 -63.68 -5.08
N LEU A 21 -5.68 -64.51 -4.15
CA LEU A 21 -4.40 -64.36 -3.44
C LEU A 21 -4.15 -63.01 -2.73
N ALA A 22 -5.18 -62.19 -2.57
CA ALA A 22 -5.07 -60.90 -1.90
C ALA A 22 -4.83 -61.07 -0.39
N ASP A 23 -3.80 -60.40 0.13
CA ASP A 23 -3.41 -60.39 1.54
C ASP A 23 -3.64 -59.02 2.21
N VAL A 24 -4.17 -58.05 1.45
CA VAL A 24 -4.58 -56.73 1.94
C VAL A 24 -5.86 -56.25 1.25
N LYS A 25 -6.74 -55.64 2.05
CA LYS A 25 -7.96 -54.97 1.63
C LYS A 25 -7.87 -53.48 1.97
N PHE A 26 -8.13 -52.62 1.00
CA PHE A 26 -8.14 -51.18 1.16
C PHE A 26 -9.58 -50.66 1.15
N PHE A 27 -9.83 -49.66 1.98
CA PHE A 27 -11.06 -48.87 1.99
C PHE A 27 -10.72 -47.45 1.54
N ILE A 28 -11.09 -47.11 0.31
CA ILE A 28 -10.63 -45.92 -0.40
C ILE A 28 -11.73 -44.86 -0.47
N GLY A 29 -11.31 -43.60 -0.30
CA GLY A 29 -12.20 -42.45 -0.41
C GLY A 29 -13.12 -42.29 0.79
N LYS A 30 -14.12 -41.42 0.64
CA LYS A 30 -15.09 -41.11 1.71
C LYS A 30 -16.13 -42.21 1.88
N ASP A 31 -16.45 -42.89 0.79
CA ASP A 31 -17.45 -43.94 0.73
C ASP A 31 -16.85 -45.32 1.10
N GLU A 32 -15.56 -45.34 1.48
CA GLU A 32 -14.82 -46.54 1.89
C GLU A 32 -14.94 -47.68 0.85
N GLU A 33 -14.83 -47.35 -0.45
CA GLU A 33 -14.87 -48.34 -1.53
C GLU A 33 -13.76 -49.38 -1.38
N GLU A 34 -14.13 -50.64 -1.62
CA GLU A 34 -13.28 -51.77 -1.32
C GLU A 34 -12.33 -52.11 -2.48
N PHE A 35 -11.04 -52.21 -2.19
CA PHE A 35 -10.03 -52.64 -3.14
C PHE A 35 -9.19 -53.79 -2.59
N TYR A 36 -8.87 -54.76 -3.43
CA TYR A 36 -7.98 -55.86 -3.08
C TYR A 36 -6.58 -55.66 -3.63
N GLY A 37 -5.56 -56.04 -2.86
CA GLY A 37 -4.16 -55.89 -3.24
C GLY A 37 -3.26 -56.99 -2.69
N HIS A 38 -2.00 -56.97 -3.13
CA HIS A 38 -0.97 -57.93 -2.73
C HIS A 38 0.23 -57.17 -2.14
N LYS A 39 0.50 -57.35 -0.84
CA LYS A 39 1.51 -56.61 -0.08
C LYS A 39 2.89 -56.71 -0.71
N PHE A 40 3.27 -57.89 -1.18
CA PHE A 40 4.56 -58.12 -1.83
C PHE A 40 4.74 -57.23 -3.08
N LEU A 41 3.76 -57.23 -3.99
CA LEU A 41 3.79 -56.42 -5.22
C LEU A 41 3.83 -54.93 -4.89
N LEU A 42 2.96 -54.47 -3.99
CA LEU A 42 2.90 -53.07 -3.57
C LEU A 42 4.23 -52.63 -2.92
N SER A 43 4.81 -53.46 -2.06
CA SER A 43 6.07 -53.19 -1.36
C SER A 43 7.30 -53.15 -2.27
N ILE A 44 7.30 -53.90 -3.38
CA ILE A 44 8.36 -53.77 -4.39
C ILE A 44 8.29 -52.40 -5.07
N THR A 45 7.08 -51.90 -5.31
CA THR A 45 6.86 -50.66 -6.06
C THR A 45 6.91 -49.37 -5.24
N SER A 46 6.85 -49.48 -3.90
CA SER A 46 6.84 -48.33 -2.99
C SER A 46 7.57 -48.65 -1.69
N PRO A 47 8.58 -47.85 -1.30
CA PRO A 47 9.18 -47.93 0.02
C PRO A 47 8.18 -47.68 1.17
N MET A 48 7.17 -46.84 0.93
CA MET A 48 6.13 -46.54 1.90
C MET A 48 5.25 -47.78 2.16
N TRP A 49 4.79 -48.48 1.12
CA TRP A 49 4.03 -49.74 1.29
C TRP A 49 4.89 -50.80 1.99
N ARG A 50 6.16 -50.92 1.62
CA ARG A 50 7.09 -51.84 2.30
C ARG A 50 7.19 -51.55 3.80
N THR A 51 7.29 -50.27 4.16
CA THR A 51 7.38 -49.84 5.54
C THR A 51 6.07 -50.11 6.27
N MET A 52 4.93 -49.80 5.65
CA MET A 52 3.60 -50.05 6.22
C MET A 52 3.35 -51.53 6.51
N PHE A 53 3.76 -52.43 5.61
CA PHE A 53 3.43 -53.86 5.75
C PHE A 53 4.48 -54.68 6.50
N TYR A 54 5.74 -54.25 6.52
CA TYR A 54 6.84 -55.06 7.05
C TYR A 54 7.68 -54.36 8.12
N SER A 55 7.36 -53.13 8.53
CA SER A 55 8.00 -52.50 9.69
C SER A 55 7.40 -53.03 11.00
N SER A 56 8.26 -53.24 12.00
CA SER A 56 7.86 -53.64 13.36
C SER A 56 6.92 -52.66 14.05
N ASN A 57 6.84 -51.42 13.58
CA ASN A 57 6.14 -50.32 14.24
C ASN A 57 4.72 -50.10 13.70
N TRP A 58 4.26 -50.91 12.74
CA TRP A 58 2.92 -50.78 12.18
C TRP A 58 1.96 -51.82 12.75
N ASN A 59 0.99 -51.37 13.54
CA ASN A 59 -0.07 -52.21 14.09
C ASN A 59 -1.14 -52.45 13.01
N GLU A 60 -1.04 -53.61 12.36
CA GLU A 60 -1.94 -54.02 11.30
C GLU A 60 -3.29 -54.48 11.87
N THR A 61 -4.40 -53.87 11.42
CA THR A 61 -5.74 -54.41 11.67
C THR A 61 -5.96 -55.59 10.74
N LYS A 62 -6.24 -56.77 11.31
CA LYS A 62 -6.52 -57.99 10.55
C LYS A 62 -7.95 -58.43 10.76
N ASN A 63 -8.64 -58.75 9.66
CA ASN A 63 -9.99 -59.28 9.66
C ASN A 63 -10.03 -60.48 8.70
N ASN A 64 -10.42 -61.66 9.20
CA ASN A 64 -10.40 -62.92 8.44
C ASN A 64 -9.07 -63.22 7.71
N GLY A 65 -7.93 -62.87 8.33
CA GLY A 65 -6.60 -63.09 7.75
C GLY A 65 -6.15 -62.05 6.71
N LEU A 66 -7.05 -61.17 6.25
CA LEU A 66 -6.71 -60.00 5.42
C LEU A 66 -6.38 -58.79 6.28
N SER A 67 -5.42 -58.02 5.82
CA SER A 67 -5.05 -56.76 6.45
C SER A 67 -5.88 -55.62 5.91
N GLU A 68 -6.41 -54.78 6.79
CA GLU A 68 -7.30 -53.68 6.40
C GLU A 68 -6.58 -52.33 6.46
N VAL A 69 -6.65 -51.56 5.38
CA VAL A 69 -6.03 -50.24 5.27
C VAL A 69 -7.04 -49.20 4.80
N LYS A 70 -7.22 -48.12 5.58
CA LYS A 70 -8.15 -47.04 5.22
C LYS A 70 -7.40 -45.83 4.65
N ILE A 71 -7.79 -45.38 3.45
CA ILE A 71 -7.20 -44.21 2.77
C ILE A 71 -8.31 -43.28 2.30
N ARG A 72 -8.64 -42.29 3.14
CA ARG A 72 -9.82 -41.43 2.94
C ARG A 72 -9.61 -40.25 1.98
N ASP A 73 -8.36 -39.91 1.69
CA ASP A 73 -7.95 -38.72 0.94
C ASP A 73 -7.52 -39.02 -0.50
N ILE A 74 -7.74 -40.25 -0.99
CA ILE A 74 -7.50 -40.67 -2.37
C ILE A 74 -8.82 -41.13 -2.99
N ASP A 75 -9.07 -40.71 -4.23
CA ASP A 75 -10.24 -41.14 -4.99
C ASP A 75 -10.06 -42.60 -5.48
N PRO A 76 -11.13 -43.43 -5.48
CA PRO A 76 -11.09 -44.83 -5.93
C PRO A 76 -10.43 -45.02 -7.31
N GLU A 77 -10.79 -44.19 -8.28
CA GLU A 77 -10.22 -44.23 -9.63
C GLU A 77 -8.70 -43.97 -9.64
N VAL A 78 -8.23 -43.02 -8.82
CA VAL A 78 -6.80 -42.71 -8.68
C VAL A 78 -6.07 -43.89 -8.05
N PHE A 79 -6.66 -44.51 -7.03
CA PHE A 79 -6.09 -45.69 -6.39
C PHE A 79 -6.02 -46.88 -7.34
N LEU A 80 -7.04 -47.08 -8.19
CA LEU A 80 -7.00 -48.10 -9.23
C LEU A 80 -5.81 -47.89 -10.19
N LYS A 81 -5.51 -46.65 -10.58
CA LYS A 81 -4.33 -46.33 -11.41
C LYS A 81 -3.01 -46.63 -10.67
N ILE A 82 -2.94 -46.39 -9.36
CA ILE A 82 -1.80 -46.82 -8.53
C ILE A 82 -1.63 -48.35 -8.57
N LEU A 83 -2.71 -49.10 -8.36
CA LEU A 83 -2.68 -50.58 -8.42
C LEU A 83 -2.26 -51.06 -9.81
N GLN A 84 -2.87 -50.54 -10.88
CA GLN A 84 -2.49 -50.89 -12.25
C GLN A 84 -0.99 -50.69 -12.48
N PHE A 85 -0.46 -49.52 -12.09
CA PHE A 85 0.97 -49.27 -12.25
C PHE A 85 1.83 -50.23 -11.41
N SER A 86 1.45 -50.54 -10.18
CA SER A 86 2.18 -51.48 -9.32
C SER A 86 2.29 -52.88 -9.92
N TYR A 87 1.28 -53.33 -10.68
CA TYR A 87 1.23 -54.69 -11.22
C TYR A 87 1.84 -54.80 -12.62
N ILE A 88 1.48 -53.88 -13.52
CA ILE A 88 1.82 -53.97 -14.94
C ILE A 88 2.84 -52.94 -15.41
N ARG A 89 3.29 -52.06 -14.51
CA ARG A 89 4.33 -51.05 -14.79
C ARG A 89 3.96 -50.11 -15.93
N ARG A 90 2.66 -49.92 -16.13
CA ARG A 90 2.05 -49.09 -17.15
C ARG A 90 0.95 -48.27 -16.54
N ILE A 91 0.75 -47.10 -17.15
CA ILE A 91 -0.34 -46.24 -16.79
C ILE A 91 -0.83 -45.51 -18.04
N GLU A 92 -2.14 -45.45 -18.17
CA GLU A 92 -2.82 -44.59 -19.11
C GLU A 92 -3.36 -43.41 -18.31
N LEU A 93 -2.80 -42.24 -18.60
CA LEU A 93 -3.11 -40.99 -17.93
C LEU A 93 -4.02 -40.14 -18.81
N GLU A 94 -5.05 -39.60 -18.19
CA GLU A 94 -5.94 -38.58 -18.76
C GLU A 94 -5.67 -37.24 -18.04
N GLU A 95 -5.97 -36.11 -18.71
CA GLU A 95 -5.59 -34.78 -18.22
C GLU A 95 -6.18 -34.45 -16.83
N ASP A 96 -7.39 -34.93 -16.56
CA ASP A 96 -8.17 -34.65 -15.35
C ASP A 96 -7.74 -35.48 -14.13
N ILE A 97 -7.22 -36.69 -14.34
CA ILE A 97 -6.70 -37.56 -13.28
C ILE A 97 -5.19 -37.40 -13.07
N ALA A 98 -4.42 -36.96 -14.08
CA ALA A 98 -2.96 -37.00 -14.04
C ALA A 98 -2.34 -36.24 -12.84
N VAL A 99 -2.89 -35.07 -12.49
CA VAL A 99 -2.43 -34.31 -11.31
C VAL A 99 -2.76 -35.04 -10.00
N ARG A 100 -3.92 -35.70 -9.92
CA ARG A 100 -4.32 -36.48 -8.74
C ARG A 100 -3.45 -37.73 -8.57
N VAL A 101 -3.14 -38.42 -9.68
CA VAL A 101 -2.21 -39.56 -9.69
C VAL A 101 -0.79 -39.12 -9.31
N LEU A 102 -0.32 -37.97 -9.82
CA LEU A 102 0.98 -37.41 -9.43
C LEU A 102 1.08 -37.21 -7.91
N LYS A 103 0.05 -36.62 -7.30
CA LYS A 103 -0.02 -36.42 -5.83
C LYS A 103 -0.02 -37.73 -5.06
N ALA A 104 -0.78 -38.71 -5.53
CA ALA A 104 -0.80 -40.05 -4.93
C ALA A 104 0.57 -40.75 -5.06
N ALA A 105 1.21 -40.65 -6.22
CA ALA A 105 2.53 -41.22 -6.45
C ALA A 105 3.59 -40.58 -5.54
N ASP A 106 3.54 -39.27 -5.33
CA ASP A 106 4.43 -38.57 -4.39
C ASP A 106 4.17 -39.01 -2.93
N LYS A 107 2.89 -39.02 -2.51
CA LYS A 107 2.46 -39.49 -1.19
C LYS A 107 2.93 -40.92 -0.91
N PHE A 108 2.81 -41.79 -1.90
CA PHE A 108 3.21 -43.19 -1.79
C PHE A 108 4.67 -43.44 -2.18
N MET A 109 5.48 -42.39 -2.37
CA MET A 109 6.90 -42.50 -2.71
C MET A 109 7.20 -43.37 -3.93
N MET A 110 6.30 -43.38 -4.92
CA MET A 110 6.41 -44.15 -6.16
C MET A 110 7.11 -43.33 -7.24
N LYS A 111 8.44 -43.25 -7.16
CA LYS A 111 9.27 -42.38 -8.02
C LYS A 111 9.01 -42.57 -9.52
N GLU A 112 8.98 -43.79 -10.01
CA GLU A 112 8.86 -44.06 -11.45
C GLU A 112 7.48 -43.69 -12.00
N LEU A 113 6.44 -43.86 -11.18
CA LEU A 113 5.09 -43.38 -11.50
C LEU A 113 5.05 -41.86 -11.52
N LYS A 114 5.68 -41.22 -10.51
CA LYS A 114 5.81 -39.76 -10.42
C LYS A 114 6.52 -39.21 -11.68
N ASP A 115 7.60 -39.85 -12.12
CA ASP A 115 8.33 -39.48 -13.33
C ASP A 115 7.45 -39.62 -14.60
N CYS A 116 6.67 -40.70 -14.71
CA CYS A 116 5.70 -40.88 -15.80
C CYS A 116 4.62 -39.79 -15.80
N CYS A 117 4.08 -39.42 -14.64
CA CYS A 117 3.13 -38.33 -14.50
C CYS A 117 3.77 -36.98 -14.90
N PHE A 118 5.02 -36.71 -14.49
CA PHE A 118 5.71 -35.49 -14.90
C PHE A 118 5.91 -35.42 -16.41
N GLU A 119 6.40 -36.47 -17.06
CA GLU A 119 6.58 -36.44 -18.51
C GLU A 119 5.24 -36.26 -19.24
N PHE A 120 4.18 -36.91 -18.78
CA PHE A 120 2.84 -36.69 -19.34
C PHE A 120 2.38 -35.25 -19.18
N LEU A 121 2.48 -34.68 -17.97
CA LEU A 121 2.01 -33.32 -17.69
C LEU A 121 2.84 -32.25 -18.41
N ILE A 122 4.16 -32.40 -18.46
CA ILE A 122 5.07 -31.47 -19.16
C ILE A 122 4.80 -31.48 -20.67
N ASN A 123 4.59 -32.66 -21.27
CA ASN A 123 4.31 -32.77 -22.69
C ASN A 123 2.91 -32.23 -23.08
N ASN A 124 1.98 -32.18 -22.11
CA ASN A 124 0.63 -31.66 -22.29
C ASN A 124 0.42 -30.27 -21.63
N LEU A 125 1.51 -29.52 -21.39
CA LEU A 125 1.39 -28.15 -20.90
C LEU A 125 0.66 -27.27 -21.91
N ASN A 126 -0.34 -26.54 -21.41
CA ASN A 126 -1.14 -25.59 -22.15
C ASN A 126 -1.39 -24.31 -21.33
N VAL A 127 -2.03 -23.32 -21.94
CA VAL A 127 -2.26 -21.99 -21.33
C VAL A 127 -3.13 -22.08 -20.07
N LYS A 128 -4.04 -23.08 -20.00
CA LYS A 128 -5.00 -23.24 -18.90
C LYS A 128 -4.41 -24.00 -17.71
N ASN A 129 -3.57 -25.02 -17.96
CA ASN A 129 -3.09 -25.93 -16.93
C ASN A 129 -1.70 -25.58 -16.37
N ALA A 130 -0.87 -24.82 -17.09
CA ALA A 130 0.56 -24.66 -16.76
C ALA A 130 0.83 -24.10 -15.36
N ILE A 131 0.08 -23.09 -14.93
CA ILE A 131 0.26 -22.47 -13.60
C ILE A 131 -0.16 -23.44 -12.49
N GLY A 132 -1.25 -24.19 -12.70
CA GLY A 132 -1.72 -25.20 -11.76
C GLY A 132 -0.71 -26.34 -11.61
N ILE A 133 -0.20 -26.85 -12.73
CA ILE A 133 0.84 -27.89 -12.74
C ILE A 133 2.11 -27.40 -12.04
N TYR A 134 2.56 -26.17 -12.32
CA TYR A 134 3.73 -25.58 -11.66
C TYR A 134 3.56 -25.49 -10.13
N GLN A 135 2.38 -25.11 -9.65
CA GLN A 135 2.09 -25.09 -8.21
C GLN A 135 2.27 -26.46 -7.57
N GLU A 136 1.78 -27.53 -8.20
CA GLU A 136 1.87 -28.87 -7.63
C GLU A 136 3.31 -29.39 -7.64
N ILE A 137 4.08 -29.11 -8.71
CA ILE A 137 5.51 -29.44 -8.79
C ILE A 137 6.29 -28.69 -7.70
N LEU A 138 5.97 -27.41 -7.48
CA LEU A 138 6.59 -26.59 -6.44
C LEU A 138 6.31 -27.13 -5.04
N ASN A 139 5.08 -27.57 -4.76
CA ASN A 139 4.73 -28.20 -3.47
C ASN A 139 5.53 -29.48 -3.20
N MET A 140 5.90 -30.21 -4.26
CA MET A 140 6.72 -31.45 -4.19
C MET A 140 8.22 -31.17 -4.18
N ASN A 141 8.66 -29.91 -4.26
CA ASN A 141 10.06 -29.48 -4.30
C ASN A 141 10.93 -30.16 -5.39
N ASP A 142 10.36 -30.48 -6.56
CA ASP A 142 11.12 -31.06 -7.67
C ASP A 142 11.77 -29.98 -8.55
N GLN A 143 13.03 -29.66 -8.27
CA GLN A 143 13.76 -28.56 -8.92
C GLN A 143 13.83 -28.69 -10.45
N ARG A 144 14.08 -29.90 -10.95
CA ARG A 144 14.23 -30.15 -12.39
C ARG A 144 12.93 -29.88 -13.14
N GLN A 145 11.81 -30.34 -12.59
CA GLN A 145 10.50 -30.14 -13.22
C GLN A 145 9.98 -28.71 -13.03
N MET A 146 10.34 -28.04 -11.94
CA MET A 146 10.06 -26.61 -11.74
C MET A 146 10.69 -25.77 -12.85
N GLU A 147 11.96 -26.01 -13.18
CA GLU A 147 12.67 -25.27 -14.24
C GLU A 147 12.04 -25.50 -15.62
N ARG A 148 11.68 -26.75 -15.96
CA ARG A 148 11.01 -27.07 -17.23
C ARG A 148 9.66 -26.37 -17.35
N THR A 149 8.85 -26.42 -16.30
CA THR A 149 7.50 -25.82 -16.30
C THR A 149 7.59 -24.29 -16.28
N LEU A 150 8.50 -23.72 -15.49
CA LEU A 150 8.69 -22.27 -15.43
C LEU A 150 9.20 -21.72 -16.75
N LYS A 151 10.09 -22.45 -17.47
CA LYS A 151 10.53 -22.10 -18.82
C LYS A 151 9.34 -22.02 -19.78
N TYR A 152 8.40 -22.96 -19.70
CA TYR A 152 7.18 -22.91 -20.51
C TYR A 152 6.30 -21.69 -20.15
N ILE A 153 6.10 -21.42 -18.85
CA ILE A 153 5.33 -20.25 -18.38
C ILE A 153 5.98 -18.94 -18.82
N SER A 154 7.30 -18.83 -18.72
CA SER A 154 8.03 -17.59 -19.01
C SER A 154 8.11 -17.28 -20.49
N THR A 155 8.18 -18.29 -21.36
CA THR A 155 8.34 -18.09 -22.81
C THR A 155 7.03 -17.86 -23.57
N ARG A 156 5.87 -18.15 -22.97
CA ARG A 156 4.56 -18.13 -23.65
C ARG A 156 3.67 -16.98 -23.17
N ARG A 157 3.43 -15.98 -24.05
CA ARG A 157 2.70 -14.73 -23.70
C ARG A 157 1.31 -14.96 -23.12
N ASP A 158 0.63 -16.00 -23.57
CA ASP A 158 -0.80 -16.19 -23.31
C ASP A 158 -1.09 -16.73 -21.91
N VAL A 159 -0.11 -17.42 -21.31
CA VAL A 159 -0.24 -18.06 -19.99
C VAL A 159 -0.62 -17.03 -18.93
N LEU A 160 0.17 -15.96 -18.81
CA LEU A 160 -0.07 -14.88 -17.86
C LEU A 160 -1.04 -13.81 -18.40
N SER A 161 -1.45 -13.93 -19.66
CA SER A 161 -2.49 -13.08 -20.26
C SER A 161 -3.91 -13.59 -20.00
N THR A 162 -4.08 -14.82 -19.52
CA THR A 162 -5.39 -15.38 -19.20
C THR A 162 -5.99 -14.76 -17.94
N ALA A 163 -7.27 -14.40 -17.98
CA ALA A 163 -7.95 -13.81 -16.83
C ALA A 163 -7.99 -14.78 -15.65
N ASN A 164 -7.84 -14.24 -14.43
CA ASN A 164 -7.86 -15.00 -13.18
C ASN A 164 -6.76 -16.08 -13.06
N CYS A 165 -5.75 -16.09 -13.93
CA CYS A 165 -4.70 -17.12 -13.94
C CYS A 165 -3.91 -17.21 -12.62
N LEU A 166 -3.85 -16.11 -11.86
CA LEU A 166 -3.22 -16.04 -10.54
C LEU A 166 -4.22 -16.08 -9.37
N VAL A 167 -5.53 -16.18 -9.60
CA VAL A 167 -6.54 -16.06 -8.53
C VAL A 167 -6.52 -17.24 -7.56
N ASN A 168 -6.42 -18.46 -8.08
CA ASN A 168 -6.48 -19.69 -7.29
C ASN A 168 -5.11 -20.26 -6.90
N VAL A 169 -4.05 -19.50 -7.17
CA VAL A 169 -2.67 -19.91 -6.95
C VAL A 169 -2.27 -19.67 -5.49
N ASN A 170 -1.38 -20.45 -4.90
CA ASN A 170 -0.85 -20.18 -3.57
C ASN A 170 0.19 -19.04 -3.62
N ASN A 171 0.52 -18.44 -2.47
CA ASN A 171 1.41 -17.27 -2.44
C ASN A 171 2.84 -17.60 -2.91
N GLN A 172 3.34 -18.79 -2.55
CA GLN A 172 4.69 -19.22 -2.91
C GLN A 172 4.85 -19.37 -4.43
N THR A 173 3.87 -19.96 -5.10
CA THR A 173 3.84 -20.14 -6.55
C THR A 173 3.76 -18.81 -7.26
N ALA A 174 2.85 -17.92 -6.83
CA ALA A 174 2.74 -16.59 -7.41
C ALA A 174 4.06 -15.82 -7.32
N HIS A 175 4.71 -15.86 -6.14
CA HIS A 175 6.01 -15.21 -5.93
C HIS A 175 7.08 -15.79 -6.87
N LYS A 176 7.22 -17.11 -6.95
CA LYS A 176 8.24 -17.75 -7.78
C LYS A 176 8.08 -17.48 -9.27
N ILE A 177 6.83 -17.47 -9.78
CA ILE A 177 6.55 -17.09 -11.16
C ILE A 177 7.00 -15.64 -11.40
N LEU A 178 6.71 -14.75 -10.45
CA LEU A 178 6.89 -13.31 -10.62
C LEU A 178 8.32 -12.83 -10.31
N GLU A 179 9.14 -13.65 -9.65
CA GLU A 179 10.60 -13.48 -9.56
C GLU A 179 11.33 -13.81 -10.88
N CYS A 180 10.66 -14.50 -11.82
CA CYS A 180 11.29 -14.87 -13.08
C CYS A 180 11.57 -13.62 -13.93
N GLN A 181 12.85 -13.37 -14.22
CA GLN A 181 13.26 -12.20 -15.03
C GLN A 181 12.93 -12.36 -16.52
N ALA A 182 12.66 -13.59 -16.98
CA ALA A 182 12.44 -13.92 -18.39
C ALA A 182 10.95 -13.99 -18.78
N LEU A 183 10.05 -13.38 -18.01
CA LEU A 183 8.62 -13.41 -18.31
C LEU A 183 8.28 -12.65 -19.59
N PHE A 184 7.81 -13.37 -20.60
CA PHE A 184 7.39 -12.82 -21.88
C PHE A 184 5.94 -12.32 -21.82
N VAL A 185 5.66 -11.37 -20.93
CA VAL A 185 4.33 -10.76 -20.81
C VAL A 185 4.47 -9.30 -20.42
N LYS A 186 3.56 -8.46 -20.93
CA LYS A 186 3.52 -7.04 -20.58
C LYS A 186 3.22 -6.91 -19.08
N GLU A 187 4.04 -6.19 -18.31
CA GLU A 187 3.82 -6.03 -16.85
C GLU A 187 2.44 -5.45 -16.49
N ILE A 188 1.80 -4.67 -17.38
CA ILE A 188 0.43 -4.17 -17.18
C ILE A 188 -0.59 -5.31 -17.07
N VAL A 189 -0.34 -6.40 -17.78
CA VAL A 189 -1.15 -7.61 -17.73
C VAL A 189 -0.89 -8.31 -16.40
N LEU A 190 0.37 -8.47 -15.98
CA LEU A 190 0.74 -9.01 -14.67
C LEU A 190 0.06 -8.24 -13.53
N PHE A 191 0.09 -6.92 -13.60
CA PHE A 191 -0.57 -6.05 -12.64
C PHE A 191 -2.08 -6.33 -12.59
N LYS A 192 -2.77 -6.38 -13.74
CA LYS A 192 -4.20 -6.75 -13.79
C LYS A 192 -4.47 -8.10 -13.12
N ARG A 193 -3.64 -9.12 -13.36
CA ARG A 193 -3.79 -10.45 -12.73
C ARG A 193 -3.60 -10.43 -11.22
N LEU A 194 -2.68 -9.61 -10.71
CA LEU A 194 -2.50 -9.42 -9.27
C LEU A 194 -3.71 -8.73 -8.63
N ILE A 195 -4.32 -7.76 -9.32
CA ILE A 195 -5.54 -7.11 -8.81
C ILE A 195 -6.72 -8.07 -8.78
N GLU A 196 -6.91 -8.88 -9.82
CA GLU A 196 -7.92 -9.95 -9.85
C GLU A 196 -7.73 -10.93 -8.67
N ARG A 197 -6.47 -11.31 -8.40
CA ARG A 197 -6.11 -12.14 -7.24
C ARG A 197 -6.49 -11.48 -5.90
N ILE A 198 -6.19 -10.21 -5.70
CA ILE A 198 -6.52 -9.50 -4.44
C ILE A 198 -8.03 -9.34 -4.28
N LEU A 199 -8.73 -8.95 -5.35
CA LEU A 199 -10.19 -8.78 -5.32
C LEU A 199 -10.92 -10.10 -5.02
N SER A 200 -10.43 -11.21 -5.55
CA SER A 200 -11.01 -12.53 -5.29
C SER A 200 -10.75 -13.01 -3.84
N LYS A 201 -9.56 -12.77 -3.28
CA LYS A 201 -9.26 -13.01 -1.85
C LYS A 201 -10.21 -12.21 -0.96
N LYS A 202 -10.43 -10.93 -1.24
CA LYS A 202 -11.39 -10.10 -0.50
C LYS A 202 -12.81 -10.65 -0.55
N LYS A 203 -13.31 -11.02 -1.74
CA LYS A 203 -14.65 -11.61 -1.89
C LYS A 203 -14.80 -12.91 -1.09
N ARG A 204 -13.75 -13.74 -1.03
CA ARG A 204 -13.74 -14.97 -0.20
C ARG A 204 -13.79 -14.66 1.30
N ILE A 205 -12.97 -13.72 1.77
CA ILE A 205 -12.92 -13.34 3.19
C ILE A 205 -14.26 -12.72 3.64
N GLN A 206 -14.87 -11.88 2.80
CA GLN A 206 -16.19 -11.30 3.07
C GLN A 206 -17.29 -12.36 3.16
N ARG A 207 -17.30 -13.35 2.26
CA ARG A 207 -18.23 -14.49 2.34
C ARG A 207 -18.03 -15.31 3.60
N ASN A 208 -16.79 -15.65 3.94
CA ASN A 208 -16.47 -16.41 5.15
C ASN A 208 -16.85 -15.67 6.44
N SER A 209 -16.69 -14.33 6.47
CA SER A 209 -17.13 -13.49 7.59
C SER A 209 -18.66 -13.49 7.72
N LEU A 210 -19.37 -13.38 6.61
CA LEU A 210 -20.84 -13.42 6.57
C LEU A 210 -21.38 -14.79 7.01
N ASP A 211 -20.75 -15.88 6.57
CA ASP A 211 -21.14 -17.24 6.93
C ASP A 211 -20.80 -17.56 8.39
N SER A 212 -19.68 -17.05 8.90
CA SER A 212 -19.32 -17.12 10.33
C SER A 212 -20.33 -16.34 11.19
N GLN A 213 -20.73 -15.14 10.75
CA GLN A 213 -21.76 -14.35 11.42
C GLN A 213 -23.12 -15.07 11.42
N LYS A 214 -23.55 -15.65 10.29
CA LYS A 214 -24.79 -16.44 10.22
C LYS A 214 -24.74 -17.66 11.15
N LYS A 215 -23.60 -18.36 11.21
CA LYS A 215 -23.40 -19.54 12.07
C LYS A 215 -23.41 -19.16 13.56
N ILE A 216 -22.81 -18.02 13.91
CA ILE A 216 -22.86 -17.44 15.27
C ILE A 216 -24.29 -16.99 15.61
N GLN A 217 -25.01 -16.39 14.66
CA GLN A 217 -26.39 -15.95 14.86
C GLN A 217 -27.35 -17.14 15.04
N SER A 218 -27.17 -18.24 14.30
CA SER A 218 -27.94 -19.47 14.50
C SER A 218 -27.61 -20.14 15.84
N LEU A 219 -26.34 -20.12 16.28
CA LEU A 219 -25.91 -20.63 17.59
C LEU A 219 -26.42 -19.76 18.77
N HIS A 220 -26.56 -18.44 18.58
CA HIS A 220 -27.15 -17.57 19.59
C HIS A 220 -28.68 -17.70 19.66
N MET A 221 -29.35 -17.88 18.52
CA MET A 221 -30.79 -18.13 18.47
C MET A 221 -31.16 -19.46 19.14
N SER A 222 -30.39 -20.52 18.91
CA SER A 222 -30.62 -21.81 19.60
C SER A 222 -30.41 -21.72 21.11
N LYS A 223 -29.33 -21.07 21.57
CA LYS A 223 -29.06 -20.84 23.01
C LYS A 223 -30.05 -19.92 23.71
N SER A 224 -30.70 -19.01 22.95
CA SER A 224 -31.71 -18.10 23.50
C SER A 224 -33.06 -18.80 23.63
N ASN A 225 -33.40 -19.67 22.67
CA ASN A 225 -34.62 -20.47 22.72
C ASN A 225 -34.56 -21.49 23.87
N THR A 226 -33.44 -22.21 24.06
CA THR A 226 -33.29 -23.13 25.20
C THR A 226 -33.41 -22.41 26.55
N LYS A 227 -32.83 -21.21 26.69
CA LYS A 227 -32.98 -20.40 27.93
C LYS A 227 -34.39 -19.85 28.15
N ILE A 228 -35.18 -19.65 27.09
CA ILE A 228 -36.57 -19.23 27.20
C ILE A 228 -37.45 -20.43 27.57
N GLU A 229 -37.17 -21.60 26.99
CA GLU A 229 -37.83 -22.87 27.34
C GLU A 229 -37.59 -23.23 28.81
N GLU A 230 -36.34 -23.24 29.28
CA GLU A 230 -35.98 -23.49 30.70
C GLU A 230 -36.69 -22.52 31.66
N LYS A 231 -36.80 -21.24 31.26
CA LYS A 231 -37.42 -20.20 32.09
C LYS A 231 -38.95 -20.27 32.09
N ASN A 232 -39.54 -20.72 31.00
CA ASN A 232 -40.98 -20.96 30.90
C ASN A 232 -41.38 -22.22 31.68
N GLU A 233 -40.52 -23.25 31.70
CA GLU A 233 -40.69 -24.45 32.54
C GLU A 233 -40.66 -24.08 34.02
N GLN A 234 -39.66 -23.31 34.47
CA GLN A 234 -39.58 -22.81 35.85
C GLN A 234 -40.79 -21.94 36.25
N LEU A 235 -41.24 -21.05 35.36
CA LEU A 235 -42.44 -20.25 35.61
C LEU A 235 -43.70 -21.13 35.69
N SER A 236 -43.79 -22.20 34.89
CA SER A 236 -44.92 -23.12 34.95
C SER A 236 -44.95 -23.94 36.24
N GLU A 237 -43.79 -24.30 36.79
CA GLU A 237 -43.67 -24.96 38.09
C GLU A 237 -44.01 -24.01 39.24
N GLU A 238 -43.54 -22.76 39.20
CA GLU A 238 -43.92 -21.73 40.18
C GLU A 238 -45.42 -21.41 40.17
N PHE A 239 -46.08 -21.46 39.00
CA PHE A 239 -47.53 -21.28 38.91
C PHE A 239 -48.28 -22.47 39.53
N LYS A 240 -47.84 -23.71 39.29
CA LYS A 240 -48.43 -24.92 39.90
C LYS A 240 -48.25 -24.94 41.43
N GLU A 241 -47.09 -24.50 41.94
CA GLU A 241 -46.89 -24.38 43.39
C GLU A 241 -47.79 -23.31 44.03
N ASN A 242 -48.05 -22.20 43.33
CA ASN A 242 -48.90 -21.13 43.85
C ASN A 242 -50.40 -21.47 43.78
N GLU A 243 -50.84 -22.26 42.80
CA GLU A 243 -52.19 -22.83 42.79
C GLU A 243 -52.39 -23.82 43.95
N ASN A 244 -51.44 -24.72 44.17
CA ASN A 244 -51.48 -25.65 45.32
C ASN A 244 -51.42 -24.92 46.68
N LYS A 245 -50.73 -23.77 46.79
CA LYS A 245 -50.74 -22.94 48.01
C LYS A 245 -52.06 -22.18 48.21
N ASN A 246 -52.77 -21.84 47.14
CA ASN A 246 -54.07 -21.17 47.22
C ASN A 246 -55.22 -22.15 47.50
N GLU A 247 -55.18 -23.38 46.99
CA GLU A 247 -56.14 -24.43 47.35
C GLU A 247 -56.00 -24.87 48.81
N ASN A 248 -54.76 -25.00 49.31
CA ASN A 248 -54.51 -25.29 50.73
C ASN A 248 -54.99 -24.16 51.67
N ASN A 249 -54.99 -22.90 51.24
CA ASN A 249 -55.56 -21.78 52.00
C ASN A 249 -57.09 -21.68 51.91
N TYR A 250 -57.72 -22.25 50.88
CA TYR A 250 -59.18 -22.38 50.77
C TYR A 250 -59.73 -23.58 51.56
N GLN A 251 -58.92 -24.62 51.80
CA GLN A 251 -59.27 -25.74 52.68
C GLN A 251 -58.98 -25.44 54.17
N ASN A 252 -57.96 -24.63 54.50
CA ASN A 252 -57.67 -24.26 55.90
C ASN A 252 -58.63 -23.21 56.49
N ASN A 253 -59.40 -22.47 55.68
CA ASN A 253 -60.44 -21.54 56.16
C ASN A 253 -61.86 -22.14 56.19
N LYS A 254 -62.02 -23.45 55.96
CA LYS A 254 -63.29 -24.18 56.13
C LYS A 254 -63.38 -25.00 57.43
N ASN A 255 -62.33 -25.03 58.25
CA ASN A 255 -62.31 -25.72 59.55
C ASN A 255 -62.13 -24.75 60.71
N LYS A 256 -63.14 -23.90 60.96
CA LYS A 256 -63.60 -23.45 62.30
C LYS A 256 -64.81 -22.52 62.13
N GLY A 257 -65.98 -23.14 61.99
CA GLY A 257 -67.27 -22.45 61.90
C GLY A 257 -68.41 -23.37 61.48
N ASN A 258 -68.47 -24.60 62.00
CA ASN A 258 -69.65 -25.47 61.86
C ASN A 258 -70.60 -25.17 63.03
N ASN A 259 -71.72 -24.48 62.77
CA ASN A 259 -73.07 -25.01 62.99
C ASN A 259 -74.13 -23.91 63.11
N LYS A 260 -75.18 -24.09 62.29
CA LYS A 260 -76.59 -23.73 62.50
C LYS A 260 -76.94 -22.23 62.50
N ASN A 261 -78.03 -21.79 61.89
CA ASN A 261 -78.88 -22.30 60.81
C ASN A 261 -79.89 -21.17 60.55
N LYS A 262 -80.29 -21.04 59.29
CA LYS A 262 -81.66 -20.69 58.83
C LYS A 262 -82.29 -19.34 59.22
N ASN A 263 -82.49 -18.58 58.14
CA ASN A 263 -83.78 -18.11 57.62
C ASN A 263 -84.38 -16.78 58.11
N LEU A 264 -84.59 -15.94 57.08
CA LEU A 264 -85.77 -15.11 56.77
C LEU A 264 -86.00 -13.92 57.70
N GLU A 265 -85.65 -12.73 57.22
CA GLU A 265 -86.55 -11.74 56.58
C GLU A 265 -87.04 -10.70 57.61
N TYR A 266 -86.55 -9.47 57.50
CA TYR A 266 -87.31 -8.22 57.33
C TYR A 266 -86.40 -7.01 57.64
N ASN A 267 -86.16 -6.21 56.60
CA ASN A 267 -86.32 -4.75 56.53
C ASN A 267 -85.93 -3.80 57.70
N PHE A 268 -85.41 -2.64 57.25
CA PHE A 268 -85.31 -1.30 57.88
C PHE A 268 -84.00 -0.85 58.57
N ASN A 269 -83.35 0.10 57.85
CA ASN A 269 -82.78 1.39 58.26
C ASN A 269 -81.81 1.53 59.45
N GLY A 270 -80.61 2.03 59.10
CA GLY A 270 -80.02 3.26 59.66
C GLY A 270 -79.32 3.17 61.01
N PHE A 271 -77.97 3.24 61.01
CA PHE A 271 -77.20 4.36 61.56
C PHE A 271 -75.69 4.17 61.32
N GLU A 272 -75.01 5.31 61.25
CA GLU A 272 -73.70 5.61 60.69
C GLU A 272 -72.50 5.20 61.58
N SER A 273 -71.30 5.13 60.99
CA SER A 273 -70.11 5.81 61.57
C SER A 273 -68.93 5.92 60.59
N GLU A 274 -68.30 7.10 60.61
CA GLU A 274 -67.38 7.68 59.64
C GLU A 274 -65.91 7.21 59.74
N HIS A 275 -65.64 5.90 59.81
CA HIS A 275 -64.25 5.40 59.88
C HIS A 275 -63.78 4.53 58.70
N GLY A 276 -64.67 4.18 57.77
CA GLY A 276 -64.31 3.42 56.56
C GLY A 276 -63.77 4.27 55.39
N THR A 277 -63.98 5.58 55.38
CA THR A 277 -63.90 6.40 54.15
C THR A 277 -62.53 7.07 53.92
N GLN A 278 -61.61 7.09 54.90
CA GLN A 278 -60.27 7.68 54.74
C GLN A 278 -59.17 6.68 54.33
N ILE A 279 -59.31 5.38 54.66
CA ILE A 279 -58.28 4.36 54.34
C ILE A 279 -58.40 3.88 52.87
N ALA A 280 -59.61 3.83 52.31
CA ALA A 280 -59.86 3.45 50.93
C ALA A 280 -59.34 4.49 49.90
N LYS A 281 -59.40 5.79 50.22
CA LYS A 281 -58.92 6.87 49.33
C LYS A 281 -57.37 6.97 49.30
N LYS A 282 -56.67 6.66 50.40
CA LYS A 282 -55.18 6.64 50.45
C LYS A 282 -54.56 5.47 49.69
N ARG A 283 -55.15 4.26 49.73
CA ARG A 283 -54.65 3.05 49.02
C ARG A 283 -54.89 3.06 47.50
N MET A 284 -55.95 3.70 47.02
CA MET A 284 -56.19 3.86 45.56
C MET A 284 -55.28 4.92 44.91
N GLY A 285 -54.89 5.97 45.66
CA GLY A 285 -53.98 7.02 45.16
C GLY A 285 -52.52 6.55 44.96
N THR A 286 -52.04 5.63 45.81
CA THR A 286 -50.66 5.10 45.73
C THR A 286 -50.51 4.01 44.66
N LYS A 287 -51.45 3.07 44.52
CA LYS A 287 -51.45 2.07 43.43
C LYS A 287 -51.57 2.70 42.03
N LYS A 288 -52.37 3.76 41.86
CA LYS A 288 -52.46 4.51 40.58
C LYS A 288 -51.16 5.25 40.24
N LYS A 289 -50.43 5.80 41.23
CA LYS A 289 -49.13 6.48 41.02
C LYS A 289 -48.00 5.50 40.68
N GLU A 290 -47.96 4.31 41.30
CA GLU A 290 -46.96 3.29 40.97
C GLU A 290 -47.19 2.62 39.61
N ASN A 291 -48.44 2.32 39.24
CA ASN A 291 -48.74 1.79 37.91
C ASN A 291 -48.44 2.80 36.80
N LYS A 292 -48.73 4.10 37.00
CA LYS A 292 -48.31 5.16 36.05
C LYS A 292 -46.78 5.25 35.94
N LYS A 293 -46.02 5.11 37.03
CA LYS A 293 -44.55 5.11 37.00
C LYS A 293 -43.99 3.87 36.27
N LYS A 294 -44.56 2.68 36.47
CA LYS A 294 -44.15 1.44 35.77
C LYS A 294 -44.50 1.47 34.27
N GLU A 295 -45.67 2.00 33.91
CA GLU A 295 -46.04 2.20 32.49
C GLU A 295 -45.16 3.24 31.80
N ASN A 296 -44.86 4.37 32.46
CA ASN A 296 -43.98 5.38 31.89
C ASN A 296 -42.55 4.85 31.69
N LYS A 297 -42.00 4.07 32.63
CA LYS A 297 -40.70 3.39 32.45
C LYS A 297 -40.72 2.36 31.31
N LYS A 298 -41.81 1.57 31.16
CA LYS A 298 -41.95 0.62 30.03
C LYS A 298 -42.07 1.36 28.69
N LYS A 299 -42.80 2.46 28.62
CA LYS A 299 -42.94 3.29 27.41
C LYS A 299 -41.62 4.00 27.06
N GLU A 300 -40.85 4.47 28.03
CA GLU A 300 -39.51 5.03 27.80
C GLU A 300 -38.51 3.97 27.30
N ASN A 301 -38.50 2.77 27.88
CA ASN A 301 -37.62 1.69 27.43
C ASN A 301 -37.97 1.20 26.02
N LYS A 302 -39.26 1.05 25.68
CA LYS A 302 -39.70 0.76 24.30
C LYS A 302 -39.31 1.87 23.32
N LYS A 303 -39.42 3.15 23.71
CA LYS A 303 -38.95 4.28 22.88
C LYS A 303 -37.44 4.25 22.67
N LYS A 304 -36.65 3.90 23.69
CA LYS A 304 -35.18 3.77 23.59
C LYS A 304 -34.76 2.58 22.72
N GLU A 305 -35.44 1.44 22.82
CA GLU A 305 -35.19 0.28 21.93
C GLU A 305 -35.59 0.55 20.48
N ASN A 306 -36.73 1.20 20.23
CA ASN A 306 -37.16 1.54 18.88
C ASN A 306 -36.22 2.58 18.25
N LYS A 307 -35.75 3.59 19.00
CA LYS A 307 -34.68 4.49 18.53
C LYS A 307 -33.37 3.76 18.21
N LYS A 308 -32.96 2.77 19.03
CA LYS A 308 -31.77 1.95 18.74
C LYS A 308 -31.96 1.07 17.49
N LYS A 309 -33.14 0.48 17.29
CA LYS A 309 -33.46 -0.33 16.09
C LYS A 309 -33.57 0.51 14.83
N GLU A 310 -34.14 1.72 14.91
CA GLU A 310 -34.18 2.67 13.80
C GLU A 310 -32.79 3.21 13.45
N ASN A 311 -31.95 3.52 14.44
CA ASN A 311 -30.57 3.94 14.17
C ASN A 311 -29.76 2.81 13.53
N LYS A 312 -29.87 1.56 13.99
CA LYS A 312 -29.25 0.39 13.33
C LYS A 312 -29.78 0.15 11.92
N LYS A 313 -31.09 0.32 11.69
CA LYS A 313 -31.67 0.21 10.34
C LYS A 313 -31.20 1.35 9.43
N LYS A 314 -31.08 2.58 9.94
CA LYS A 314 -30.56 3.74 9.18
C LYS A 314 -29.07 3.59 8.89
N GLU A 315 -28.26 3.09 9.82
CA GLU A 315 -26.84 2.74 9.59
C GLU A 315 -26.69 1.63 8.56
N ASN A 316 -27.43 0.52 8.69
CA ASN A 316 -27.38 -0.58 7.71
C ASN A 316 -27.88 -0.15 6.31
N LYS A 317 -28.84 0.78 6.23
CA LYS A 317 -29.32 1.33 4.95
C LYS A 317 -28.33 2.34 4.36
N LYS A 318 -27.65 3.14 5.20
CA LYS A 318 -26.52 3.99 4.81
C LYS A 318 -25.35 3.15 4.31
N GLN A 319 -24.97 2.08 5.01
CA GLN A 319 -23.95 1.14 4.57
C GLN A 319 -24.38 0.43 3.28
N LYS A 320 -25.57 -0.17 3.17
CA LYS A 320 -26.02 -0.74 1.88
C LYS A 320 -25.99 0.25 0.70
N ASN A 321 -26.40 1.50 0.90
CA ASN A 321 -26.40 2.51 -0.17
C ASN A 321 -24.99 3.03 -0.52
N ILE A 322 -24.08 3.11 0.45
CA ILE A 322 -22.66 3.43 0.21
C ILE A 322 -21.98 2.28 -0.56
N TRP A 323 -22.40 1.03 -0.31
CA TRP A 323 -21.80 -0.17 -0.90
C TRP A 323 -22.29 -0.48 -2.33
N PHE A 324 -23.56 -0.20 -2.65
CA PHE A 324 -24.08 -0.28 -4.03
C PHE A 324 -23.45 0.79 -4.93
N ALA A 325 -23.20 1.99 -4.41
CA ALA A 325 -22.49 3.04 -5.15
C ALA A 325 -21.04 2.64 -5.48
N THR A 326 -20.37 1.83 -4.65
CA THR A 326 -18.97 1.40 -4.90
C THR A 326 -18.81 0.30 -5.94
N ASP A 327 -19.79 -0.58 -6.15
CA ASP A 327 -19.71 -1.66 -7.16
C ASP A 327 -20.04 -1.13 -8.58
N GLN A 328 -21.00 -0.20 -8.69
CA GLN A 328 -21.36 0.43 -9.98
C GLN A 328 -20.27 1.38 -10.46
N ASN A 329 -19.65 2.13 -9.53
CA ASN A 329 -18.46 2.94 -9.80
C ASN A 329 -17.24 2.10 -10.22
N LEU A 330 -17.17 0.80 -9.91
CA LEU A 330 -16.03 -0.05 -10.28
C LEU A 330 -16.15 -0.59 -11.71
N LYS A 331 -17.37 -0.82 -12.18
CA LYS A 331 -17.68 -1.30 -13.53
C LYS A 331 -17.52 -0.20 -14.58
N GLU A 332 -18.02 1.01 -14.27
CA GLU A 332 -17.79 2.22 -15.08
C GLU A 332 -16.30 2.61 -15.15
N LEU A 333 -15.51 2.33 -14.10
CA LEU A 333 -14.06 2.61 -14.05
C LEU A 333 -13.19 1.59 -14.81
N LEU A 334 -13.75 0.42 -15.15
CA LEU A 334 -13.10 -0.61 -15.95
C LEU A 334 -13.42 -0.47 -17.44
N ASP A 335 -14.58 0.10 -17.77
CA ASP A 335 -15.09 0.23 -19.14
C ASP A 335 -14.75 1.58 -19.79
N ASP A 336 -14.48 2.62 -19.00
CA ASP A 336 -14.05 3.94 -19.50
C ASP A 336 -12.96 4.50 -18.58
N VAL A 337 -11.73 4.73 -19.09
CA VAL A 337 -10.70 5.69 -18.62
C VAL A 337 -9.27 5.22 -18.96
N PRO A 338 -8.41 6.09 -19.55
CA PRO A 338 -6.98 5.85 -19.72
C PRO A 338 -6.28 5.58 -18.38
N PHE A 339 -5.81 4.33 -18.23
CA PHE A 339 -5.08 3.82 -17.06
C PHE A 339 -3.94 4.75 -16.64
N LYS A 340 -4.08 5.47 -15.51
CA LYS A 340 -2.88 5.79 -14.73
C LYS A 340 -3.00 6.11 -13.25
N PHE A 341 -4.17 6.07 -12.65
CA PHE A 341 -4.29 6.67 -11.33
C PHE A 341 -4.92 5.72 -10.29
N THR A 342 -5.82 4.81 -10.61
CA THR A 342 -6.89 4.56 -9.63
C THR A 342 -6.64 3.52 -8.54
N LEU A 343 -5.64 2.63 -8.63
CA LEU A 343 -5.54 1.52 -7.67
C LEU A 343 -5.18 1.94 -6.22
N VAL A 344 -4.18 2.81 -6.06
CA VAL A 344 -3.76 3.32 -4.73
C VAL A 344 -4.87 4.16 -4.09
N ARG A 345 -5.67 4.88 -4.90
CA ARG A 345 -6.78 5.71 -4.42
C ARG A 345 -8.07 4.90 -4.13
N CYS A 346 -8.18 3.69 -4.67
CA CYS A 346 -9.29 2.77 -4.42
C CYS A 346 -9.08 1.88 -3.18
N LEU A 347 -7.84 1.70 -2.74
CA LEU A 347 -7.51 1.05 -1.48
C LEU A 347 -7.65 2.08 -0.36
N LYS A 348 -8.90 2.33 0.09
CA LYS A 348 -9.13 3.01 1.39
C LYS A 348 -8.40 2.25 2.51
N ASP A 349 -8.12 2.91 3.64
CA ASP A 349 -7.46 2.34 4.83
C ASP A 349 -8.00 0.96 5.27
N GLU A 350 -9.24 0.65 4.93
CA GLU A 350 -9.91 -0.65 5.11
C GLU A 350 -9.35 -1.82 4.27
N TRP A 351 -8.42 -1.59 3.32
CA TRP A 351 -7.91 -2.64 2.42
C TRP A 351 -6.51 -3.15 2.79
N ILE A 352 -5.78 -2.44 3.65
CA ILE A 352 -4.40 -2.75 4.06
C ILE A 352 -4.32 -4.10 4.79
N GLU A 353 -5.35 -4.45 5.56
CA GLU A 353 -5.43 -5.73 6.29
C GLU A 353 -5.63 -6.96 5.38
N PHE A 354 -5.99 -6.76 4.12
CA PHE A 354 -6.33 -7.83 3.18
C PHE A 354 -5.26 -8.08 2.11
N ILE A 355 -4.18 -7.30 2.11
CA ILE A 355 -3.05 -7.43 1.19
C ILE A 355 -1.89 -8.08 1.94
N ASP A 356 -1.47 -9.26 1.49
CA ASP A 356 -0.31 -9.95 2.05
C ASP A 356 0.96 -9.12 1.79
N ARG A 357 1.88 -9.05 2.77
CA ARG A 357 3.12 -8.26 2.67
C ARG A 357 3.92 -8.61 1.40
N LYS A 358 3.90 -9.88 1.01
CA LYS A 358 4.53 -10.38 -0.23
C LYS A 358 3.80 -9.95 -1.51
N ASP A 359 2.46 -9.88 -1.51
CA ASP A 359 1.70 -9.38 -2.67
C ASP A 359 1.93 -7.85 -2.84
N LEU A 360 2.13 -7.12 -1.74
CA LEU A 360 2.50 -5.69 -1.73
C LEU A 360 3.93 -5.42 -2.23
N GLU A 361 4.91 -6.22 -1.77
CA GLU A 361 6.32 -6.18 -2.23
C GLU A 361 6.45 -6.50 -3.72
N LEU A 362 5.54 -7.32 -4.24
CA LEU A 362 5.55 -7.75 -5.63
C LEU A 362 4.83 -6.76 -6.56
N LEU A 363 3.69 -6.21 -6.11
CA LEU A 363 3.00 -5.10 -6.78
C LEU A 363 3.86 -3.85 -6.87
N THR A 364 4.66 -3.60 -5.84
CA THR A 364 5.69 -2.56 -5.90
C THR A 364 6.68 -2.94 -6.99
N LYS A 365 7.43 -4.05 -6.91
CA LYS A 365 8.44 -4.46 -7.92
C LYS A 365 7.96 -4.36 -9.40
N ILE A 366 6.77 -4.87 -9.73
CA ILE A 366 6.22 -4.90 -11.11
C ILE A 366 5.79 -3.52 -11.62
N GLN A 367 5.43 -2.59 -10.74
CA GLN A 367 5.10 -1.22 -11.15
C GLN A 367 6.35 -0.37 -11.46
N TRP A 368 7.52 -0.74 -10.94
CA TRP A 368 8.73 0.09 -11.00
C TRP A 368 9.50 -0.02 -12.32
N THR A 369 9.62 -1.22 -12.91
CA THR A 369 10.41 -1.45 -14.13
C THR A 369 9.83 -0.69 -15.33
N ARG A 370 8.54 -0.83 -15.66
CA ARG A 370 7.93 -0.05 -16.77
C ARG A 370 7.61 1.40 -16.50
N PHE A 371 7.37 1.82 -15.25
CA PHE A 371 7.15 3.25 -15.00
C PHE A 371 8.42 4.03 -15.33
N ILE A 372 9.58 3.48 -14.99
CA ILE A 372 10.88 4.06 -15.28
C ILE A 372 11.23 3.86 -16.76
N GLU A 373 11.14 2.64 -17.30
CA GLU A 373 11.60 2.37 -18.68
C GLU A 373 10.70 2.97 -19.77
N ASN A 374 9.36 2.90 -19.67
CA ASN A 374 8.49 3.45 -20.72
C ASN A 374 8.36 4.97 -20.67
N GLU A 375 8.39 5.60 -19.48
CA GLU A 375 8.41 7.07 -19.43
C GLU A 375 9.81 7.58 -19.75
N TYR A 376 10.91 6.92 -19.36
CA TYR A 376 12.25 7.30 -19.78
C TYR A 376 12.41 7.24 -21.31
N GLN A 377 11.92 6.17 -21.96
CA GLN A 377 12.00 6.06 -23.41
C GLN A 377 11.04 7.01 -24.13
N HIS A 378 9.81 7.19 -23.63
CA HIS A 378 8.91 8.23 -24.15
C HIS A 378 9.46 9.66 -23.94
N ILE A 379 10.16 9.93 -22.83
CA ILE A 379 10.80 11.23 -22.55
C ILE A 379 12.00 11.45 -23.48
N LEU A 380 12.79 10.41 -23.76
CA LEU A 380 13.88 10.45 -24.74
C LEU A 380 13.35 10.67 -26.17
N ASP A 381 12.26 9.99 -26.54
CA ASP A 381 11.70 10.02 -27.88
C ASP A 381 10.86 11.28 -28.17
N THR A 382 10.16 11.83 -27.17
CA THR A 382 9.18 12.93 -27.38
C THR A 382 9.57 14.26 -26.73
N LYS A 383 10.54 14.28 -25.80
CA LYS A 383 10.85 15.44 -24.93
C LYS A 383 9.65 15.99 -24.14
N ILE A 384 8.53 15.27 -24.04
CA ILE A 384 7.30 15.71 -23.37
C ILE A 384 7.11 14.94 -22.06
N PHE A 385 7.08 15.69 -20.95
CA PHE A 385 6.89 15.18 -19.57
C PHE A 385 5.42 15.22 -19.15
N ASN A 386 4.88 14.12 -18.60
CA ASN A 386 3.48 14.05 -18.18
C ASN A 386 3.33 14.16 -16.64
N LYS A 387 3.09 15.42 -16.20
CA LYS A 387 3.04 15.92 -14.82
C LYS A 387 2.12 15.14 -13.86
N ALA A 388 0.91 14.80 -14.28
CA ALA A 388 -0.06 14.12 -13.42
C ALA A 388 0.52 12.81 -12.88
N LYS A 389 1.25 12.07 -13.71
CA LYS A 389 1.72 10.71 -13.43
C LYS A 389 2.74 10.64 -12.29
N ILE A 390 3.50 11.71 -12.04
CA ILE A 390 4.55 11.71 -11.02
C ILE A 390 4.08 12.34 -9.69
N GLU A 391 3.16 13.29 -9.73
CA GLU A 391 2.48 13.77 -8.50
C GLU A 391 1.77 12.63 -7.76
N LYS A 392 1.24 11.62 -8.48
CA LYS A 392 0.72 10.41 -7.80
C LYS A 392 1.76 9.56 -7.13
N TYR A 393 2.88 9.39 -7.82
CA TYR A 393 3.97 8.54 -7.38
C TYR A 393 4.62 9.10 -6.10
N LEU A 394 4.74 10.43 -5.99
CA LEU A 394 5.25 11.11 -4.81
C LEU A 394 4.28 11.06 -3.63
N ASN A 395 2.97 11.28 -3.86
CA ASN A 395 1.96 11.13 -2.80
C ASN A 395 1.90 9.70 -2.26
N PHE A 396 2.01 8.69 -3.14
CA PHE A 396 2.03 7.28 -2.74
C PHE A 396 3.26 6.89 -1.88
N LYS A 397 4.47 7.40 -2.22
CA LYS A 397 5.68 7.18 -1.41
C LYS A 397 5.57 7.81 -0.01
N LYS A 398 4.93 8.99 0.07
CA LYS A 398 4.68 9.71 1.32
C LYS A 398 3.68 8.96 2.21
N GLU A 399 2.63 8.40 1.62
CA GLU A 399 1.61 7.61 2.34
C GLU A 399 2.12 6.26 2.86
N LEU A 400 3.13 5.66 2.21
CA LEU A 400 3.74 4.38 2.62
C LEU A 400 5.05 4.52 3.44
N ASN A 401 5.47 5.75 3.75
CA ASN A 401 6.70 6.04 4.48
C ASN A 401 7.97 5.42 3.85
N LEU A 402 8.03 5.37 2.51
CA LEU A 402 9.14 4.78 1.76
C LEU A 402 10.21 5.84 1.41
N PRO A 403 11.51 5.52 1.51
CA PRO A 403 12.57 6.49 1.21
C PRO A 403 12.57 6.95 -0.26
N LEU A 404 12.79 8.24 -0.49
CA LEU A 404 12.75 8.88 -1.82
C LEU A 404 13.90 8.46 -2.77
N THR A 405 14.79 7.56 -2.36
CA THR A 405 16.16 7.32 -2.88
C THR A 405 16.32 6.71 -4.28
N TYR A 406 15.27 6.45 -5.04
CA TYR A 406 15.38 5.77 -6.35
C TYR A 406 14.74 6.58 -7.47
N ILE A 407 15.47 7.58 -7.97
CA ILE A 407 15.19 8.23 -9.26
C ILE A 407 16.52 8.62 -9.90
N GLY A 408 17.16 7.70 -10.63
CA GLY A 408 18.30 8.01 -11.52
C GLY A 408 19.18 6.81 -11.89
N ILE A 409 19.88 6.95 -13.02
CA ILE A 409 20.83 5.97 -13.56
C ILE A 409 21.92 5.70 -12.50
N ASN A 410 22.27 4.43 -12.28
CA ASN A 410 23.28 3.98 -11.32
C ASN A 410 23.00 4.31 -9.83
N GLY A 411 21.75 4.56 -9.44
CA GLY A 411 21.39 4.69 -8.02
C GLY A 411 21.73 6.04 -7.38
N GLN A 412 21.96 7.10 -8.17
CA GLN A 412 22.02 8.49 -7.68
C GLN A 412 20.76 9.28 -8.07
N LEU A 413 20.27 10.15 -7.17
CA LEU A 413 19.06 10.95 -7.41
C LEU A 413 19.29 12.06 -8.45
N ASP A 414 18.45 12.11 -9.49
CA ASP A 414 18.33 13.26 -10.38
C ASP A 414 17.15 14.16 -9.95
N TYR A 415 17.46 15.08 -9.04
CA TYR A 415 16.50 16.03 -8.46
C TYR A 415 15.93 17.05 -9.48
N ARG A 416 16.53 17.17 -10.68
CA ARG A 416 16.05 18.06 -11.74
C ARG A 416 14.67 17.61 -12.24
N ILE A 417 14.42 16.30 -12.27
CA ILE A 417 13.14 15.71 -12.68
C ILE A 417 12.03 16.08 -11.69
N LEU A 418 12.29 16.00 -10.38
CA LEU A 418 11.34 16.35 -9.32
C LEU A 418 10.94 17.84 -9.36
N SER A 419 11.89 18.73 -9.65
CA SER A 419 11.66 20.17 -9.78
C SER A 419 10.84 20.61 -11.01
N GLN A 420 10.73 19.74 -12.02
CA GLN A 420 9.94 20.01 -13.24
C GLN A 420 8.47 19.55 -13.11
N LEU A 421 8.15 18.78 -12.06
CA LEU A 421 6.85 18.14 -11.86
C LEU A 421 5.95 18.90 -10.90
N SER A 422 6.53 19.65 -9.96
CA SER A 422 5.86 20.81 -9.39
C SER A 422 5.88 21.90 -10.45
N ARG A 423 4.74 22.09 -11.13
CA ARG A 423 4.52 23.29 -11.94
C ARG A 423 3.18 23.88 -11.52
N LYS A 424 3.20 24.79 -10.56
CA LYS A 424 2.22 25.88 -10.63
C LYS A 424 2.30 26.49 -12.04
N PRO A 425 1.22 27.04 -12.62
CA PRO A 425 1.30 27.70 -13.92
C PRO A 425 2.54 28.60 -13.95
N ARG A 426 3.38 28.42 -14.98
CA ARG A 426 4.67 29.09 -15.07
C ARG A 426 4.38 30.58 -14.95
N ILE A 427 4.90 31.21 -13.89
CA ILE A 427 4.68 32.63 -13.66
C ILE A 427 5.29 33.34 -14.85
N LYS A 428 4.51 34.15 -15.58
CA LYS A 428 5.05 34.89 -16.72
C LYS A 428 6.17 35.77 -16.22
N LYS A 429 7.24 35.94 -17.01
CA LYS A 429 8.42 36.70 -16.60
C LYS A 429 8.08 38.10 -16.05
N SER A 430 7.09 38.77 -16.65
CA SER A 430 6.56 40.08 -16.22
C SER A 430 5.79 40.07 -14.90
N GLU A 431 5.31 38.91 -14.45
CA GLU A 431 4.51 38.74 -13.23
C GLU A 431 5.36 38.29 -12.03
N ILE A 432 6.62 37.90 -12.25
CA ILE A 432 7.53 37.43 -11.20
C ILE A 432 7.85 38.58 -10.24
N LYS A 433 7.55 38.37 -8.95
CA LYS A 433 7.89 39.30 -7.86
C LYS A 433 9.24 38.93 -7.26
N VAL A 434 10.20 39.84 -7.35
CA VAL A 434 11.57 39.64 -6.88
C VAL A 434 11.90 40.60 -5.75
N MET A 435 12.42 40.06 -4.66
CA MET A 435 13.01 40.85 -3.58
C MET A 435 14.53 40.80 -3.69
N VAL A 436 15.17 41.95 -3.87
CA VAL A 436 16.62 42.12 -3.82
C VAL A 436 17.00 42.55 -2.41
N LEU A 437 17.71 41.71 -1.69
CA LEU A 437 18.25 42.00 -0.36
C LEU A 437 19.74 42.33 -0.49
N ALA A 438 20.09 43.60 -0.29
CA ALA A 438 21.43 44.07 -0.57
C ALA A 438 22.09 44.64 0.69
N ALA A 439 23.16 44.02 1.17
CA ALA A 439 23.99 44.62 2.23
C ALA A 439 25.10 45.46 1.60
N HIS A 440 24.75 46.69 1.21
CA HIS A 440 25.70 47.63 0.62
C HIS A 440 25.27 49.08 0.82
N ASN A 441 26.16 49.97 1.28
CA ASN A 441 25.78 51.36 1.56
C ASN A 441 25.62 52.23 0.29
N ASN A 442 26.32 51.92 -0.80
CA ASN A 442 26.19 52.67 -2.06
C ASN A 442 24.91 52.30 -2.80
N ILE A 443 24.00 53.26 -2.96
CA ILE A 443 22.70 53.10 -3.64
C ILE A 443 22.84 52.75 -5.13
N LEU A 444 23.80 53.34 -5.86
CA LEU A 444 23.98 53.10 -7.29
C LEU A 444 24.30 51.62 -7.56
N ARG A 445 25.12 51.00 -6.72
CA ARG A 445 25.41 49.56 -6.81
C ARG A 445 24.19 48.68 -6.52
N ARG A 446 23.31 49.12 -5.60
CA ARG A 446 22.07 48.38 -5.31
C ARG A 446 21.08 48.48 -6.48
N LEU A 447 20.94 49.68 -7.03
CA LEU A 447 20.06 49.94 -8.17
C LEU A 447 20.56 49.27 -9.46
N ASP A 448 21.87 49.17 -9.68
CA ASP A 448 22.42 48.46 -10.85
C ASP A 448 21.97 46.99 -10.93
N VAL A 449 21.95 46.27 -9.80
CA VAL A 449 21.43 44.89 -9.75
C VAL A 449 19.93 44.85 -10.03
N VAL A 450 19.18 45.82 -9.50
CA VAL A 450 17.73 45.95 -9.73
C VAL A 450 17.44 46.21 -11.21
N GLU A 451 18.14 47.15 -11.84
CA GLU A 451 17.97 47.50 -13.26
C GLU A 451 18.48 46.39 -14.19
N SER A 452 19.54 45.68 -13.80
CA SER A 452 20.01 44.49 -14.51
C SER A 452 18.93 43.41 -14.57
N ILE A 453 18.14 43.22 -13.51
CA ILE A 453 17.01 42.27 -13.50
C ILE A 453 15.84 42.84 -14.34
N ARG A 454 15.48 44.12 -14.14
CA ARG A 454 14.36 44.77 -14.83
C ARG A 454 14.51 44.81 -16.34
N SER A 455 15.71 45.11 -16.83
CA SER A 455 16.02 45.19 -18.26
C SER A 455 15.74 43.89 -19.02
N THR A 456 15.63 42.76 -18.32
CA THR A 456 15.32 41.45 -18.92
C THR A 456 13.83 41.13 -19.00
N GLY A 457 12.94 42.02 -18.53
CA GLY A 457 11.49 41.85 -18.56
C GLY A 457 10.83 41.43 -17.25
N ILE A 458 11.57 41.40 -16.13
CA ILE A 458 11.00 41.19 -14.78
C ILE A 458 10.72 42.57 -14.16
N SER A 459 9.47 43.03 -14.22
CA SER A 459 9.11 44.40 -13.81
C SER A 459 8.95 44.58 -12.29
N HIS A 460 8.53 43.55 -11.57
CA HIS A 460 8.20 43.63 -10.13
C HIS A 460 9.42 43.34 -9.24
N VAL A 461 10.39 44.27 -9.20
CA VAL A 461 11.60 44.16 -8.36
C VAL A 461 11.57 45.19 -7.25
N LYS A 462 11.65 44.74 -5.99
CA LYS A 462 11.79 45.60 -4.80
C LYS A 462 13.14 45.36 -4.14
N GLU A 463 13.76 46.40 -3.61
CA GLU A 463 15.04 46.34 -2.91
C GLU A 463 14.88 46.68 -1.42
N ILE A 464 15.72 46.05 -0.58
CA ILE A 464 15.88 46.39 0.84
C ILE A 464 17.37 46.42 1.20
N ASN A 465 17.80 47.53 1.80
CA ASN A 465 19.14 47.70 2.32
C ASN A 465 19.32 46.94 3.64
N LEU A 466 20.04 45.82 3.58
CA LEU A 466 20.31 44.97 4.74
C LEU A 466 21.36 45.56 5.70
N CYS A 467 22.01 46.68 5.34
CA CYS A 467 22.85 47.43 6.28
C CYS A 467 22.03 48.20 7.33
N GLU A 468 20.77 48.49 7.03
CA GLU A 468 19.88 49.27 7.90
C GLU A 468 18.90 48.38 8.66
N ARG A 469 18.35 47.34 8.02
CA ARG A 469 17.38 46.44 8.64
C ARG A 469 17.28 45.09 7.96
N THR A 470 16.82 44.09 8.71
CA THR A 470 16.38 42.79 8.17
C THR A 470 14.85 42.82 7.98
N PRO A 471 14.29 42.49 6.80
CA PRO A 471 12.84 42.41 6.62
C PRO A 471 12.24 41.24 7.42
N SER A 472 10.97 41.38 7.79
CA SER A 472 10.21 40.29 8.40
C SER A 472 9.81 39.25 7.36
N TYR A 473 9.52 38.02 7.81
CA TYR A 473 8.99 36.98 6.92
C TYR A 473 7.68 37.40 6.23
N LYS A 474 6.84 38.21 6.90
CA LYS A 474 5.58 38.71 6.35
C LYS A 474 5.81 39.65 5.15
N GLU A 475 6.93 40.38 5.13
CA GLU A 475 7.28 41.27 4.01
C GLU A 475 7.78 40.51 2.78
N VAL A 476 8.38 39.33 2.95
CA VAL A 476 9.02 38.59 1.85
C VAL A 476 8.22 37.37 1.37
N LYS A 477 7.28 36.83 2.17
CA LYS A 477 6.55 35.58 1.86
C LYS A 477 5.78 35.58 0.54
N ASP A 478 5.37 36.75 0.05
CA ASP A 478 4.54 36.91 -1.14
C ASP A 478 5.38 37.18 -2.41
N TYR A 479 6.71 37.15 -2.29
CA TYR A 479 7.64 37.20 -3.40
C TYR A 479 7.93 35.80 -3.93
N ASP A 480 8.22 35.70 -5.22
CA ASP A 480 8.51 34.43 -5.89
C ASP A 480 9.98 34.04 -5.76
N ALA A 481 10.87 35.04 -5.74
CA ALA A 481 12.30 34.86 -5.59
C ALA A 481 12.93 35.93 -4.70
N ILE A 482 13.97 35.54 -3.96
CA ILE A 482 14.86 36.46 -3.25
C ILE A 482 16.25 36.37 -3.86
N LEU A 483 16.81 37.50 -4.29
CA LEU A 483 18.23 37.61 -4.63
C LEU A 483 18.94 38.34 -3.50
N ILE A 484 20.07 37.81 -3.04
CA ILE A 484 20.87 38.41 -1.96
C ILE A 484 22.33 38.59 -2.35
N PHE A 485 22.91 39.72 -1.96
CA PHE A 485 24.35 39.97 -2.05
C PHE A 485 24.84 40.91 -0.95
N SER A 486 26.15 40.88 -0.66
CA SER A 486 26.76 41.70 0.37
C SER A 486 28.16 42.15 0.01
N LEU A 487 28.44 43.44 0.18
CA LEU A 487 29.80 44.02 0.18
C LEU A 487 30.04 44.96 1.38
N SER A 488 28.98 45.25 2.16
CA SER A 488 29.03 45.90 3.47
C SER A 488 28.44 44.98 4.55
N ASN A 489 28.51 45.39 5.81
CA ASN A 489 28.00 44.60 6.95
C ASN A 489 26.48 44.47 6.90
N PHE A 490 25.96 43.27 7.17
CA PHE A 490 24.54 43.12 7.53
C PHE A 490 24.28 43.77 8.90
N GLU A 491 23.11 44.38 9.10
CA GLU A 491 22.63 44.78 10.43
C GLU A 491 22.63 43.55 11.37
N SER A 492 22.09 42.43 10.88
CA SER A 492 22.10 41.16 11.61
C SER A 492 22.27 39.95 10.67
N PRO A 493 23.50 39.46 10.49
CA PRO A 493 23.78 38.33 9.60
C PRO A 493 22.99 37.06 9.94
N LYS A 494 22.78 36.81 11.25
CA LYS A 494 22.04 35.65 11.75
C LYS A 494 20.54 35.76 11.50
N LYS A 495 19.95 36.96 11.67
CA LYS A 495 18.52 37.17 11.34
C LYS A 495 18.28 36.98 9.85
N VAL A 496 19.16 37.52 9.00
CA VAL A 496 19.07 37.36 7.54
C VAL A 496 19.16 35.88 7.14
N GLY A 497 20.16 35.14 7.63
CA GLY A 497 20.27 33.72 7.28
C GLY A 497 19.12 32.86 7.81
N ASN A 498 18.58 33.16 9.00
CA ASN A 498 17.38 32.48 9.49
C ASN A 498 16.14 32.81 8.66
N LEU A 499 16.01 34.05 8.17
CA LEU A 499 14.93 34.46 7.27
C LEU A 499 15.00 33.71 5.93
N LEU A 500 16.19 33.64 5.32
CA LEU A 500 16.39 32.93 4.06
C LEU A 500 16.09 31.44 4.20
N ALA A 501 16.59 30.80 5.26
CA ALA A 501 16.28 29.39 5.54
C ALA A 501 14.77 29.18 5.69
N LYS A 502 14.08 30.04 6.44
CA LYS A 502 12.62 29.99 6.59
C LYS A 502 11.90 30.18 5.25
N PHE A 503 12.39 31.07 4.38
CA PHE A 503 11.81 31.27 3.05
C PHE A 503 11.98 30.03 2.16
N VAL A 504 13.17 29.42 2.18
CA VAL A 504 13.45 28.16 1.48
C VAL A 504 12.61 27.00 2.03
N ASP A 505 12.47 26.86 3.34
CA ASP A 505 11.60 25.86 3.99
C ASP A 505 10.12 26.00 3.56
N ASN A 506 9.70 27.20 3.16
CA ASN A 506 8.35 27.48 2.65
C ASN A 506 8.27 27.46 1.12
N LEU A 507 9.16 26.69 0.47
CA LEU A 507 9.25 26.52 -0.99
C LEU A 507 9.53 27.82 -1.77
N GLY A 508 10.11 28.82 -1.11
CA GLY A 508 10.59 30.05 -1.73
C GLY A 508 11.98 29.85 -2.36
N GLY A 509 12.17 30.37 -3.57
CA GLY A 509 13.44 30.27 -4.29
C GLY A 509 14.42 31.38 -3.94
N ILE A 510 15.70 31.07 -3.73
CA ILE A 510 16.73 32.09 -3.44
C ILE A 510 17.92 32.01 -4.39
N VAL A 511 18.46 33.17 -4.73
CA VAL A 511 19.73 33.36 -5.45
C VAL A 511 20.69 34.06 -4.51
N VAL A 512 21.82 33.42 -4.18
CA VAL A 512 22.87 33.98 -3.34
C VAL A 512 24.04 34.36 -4.23
N CYS A 513 24.28 35.65 -4.41
CA CYS A 513 25.43 36.14 -5.14
C CYS A 513 26.61 36.37 -4.19
N THR A 514 27.80 36.17 -4.71
CA THR A 514 29.02 36.23 -3.91
C THR A 514 29.57 37.64 -3.85
N ILE A 515 29.93 38.06 -2.65
CA ILE A 515 31.17 38.79 -2.41
C ILE A 515 31.65 38.39 -1.02
N ASN A 516 30.74 38.45 -0.04
CA ASN A 516 31.03 38.07 1.34
C ASN A 516 30.02 37.08 1.91
N ALA A 517 28.87 36.88 1.26
CA ALA A 517 27.81 35.98 1.72
C ALA A 517 28.30 34.55 2.06
N LEU A 518 29.40 34.13 1.42
CA LEU A 518 30.04 32.82 1.54
C LEU A 518 31.45 32.87 2.16
N ARG A 519 31.83 33.98 2.78
CA ARG A 519 33.17 34.15 3.36
C ARG A 519 33.33 33.30 4.63
N ASN A 520 34.48 32.64 4.75
CA ASN A 520 34.82 31.81 5.91
C ASN A 520 35.47 32.61 7.06
N ASP A 521 34.80 33.67 7.51
CA ASP A 521 35.21 34.45 8.69
C ASP A 521 34.02 34.61 9.63
N ASN A 522 34.12 33.99 10.81
CA ASN A 522 33.04 33.98 11.81
C ASN A 522 32.89 35.32 12.55
N ASN A 523 33.89 36.21 12.49
CA ASN A 523 33.84 37.54 13.09
C ASN A 523 33.34 38.59 12.09
N ASP A 524 33.44 38.30 10.80
CA ASP A 524 32.94 39.18 9.73
C ASP A 524 31.41 39.27 9.75
N LYS A 525 30.89 40.50 9.70
CA LYS A 525 29.44 40.79 9.62
C LYS A 525 28.95 40.89 8.17
N ARG A 526 29.81 40.68 7.17
CA ARG A 526 29.46 40.67 5.74
C ARG A 526 29.06 39.28 5.23
N GLY A 527 29.35 38.23 5.99
CA GLY A 527 28.99 36.84 5.66
C GLY A 527 27.71 36.36 6.34
N LEU A 528 26.94 35.52 5.65
CA LEU A 528 25.70 34.95 6.18
C LEU A 528 25.99 34.06 7.39
N LYS A 529 25.06 34.02 8.35
CA LYS A 529 25.13 33.20 9.57
C LYS A 529 23.74 32.62 9.89
N GLY A 530 23.67 31.70 10.85
CA GLY A 530 22.42 31.06 11.24
C GLY A 530 22.05 29.91 10.32
N ARG A 531 20.76 29.53 10.33
CA ARG A 531 20.26 28.28 9.74
C ARG A 531 20.71 28.04 8.31
N ILE A 532 20.76 29.07 7.46
CA ILE A 532 21.17 28.94 6.05
C ILE A 532 22.58 28.33 5.89
N ILE A 533 23.47 28.58 6.86
CA ILE A 533 24.82 28.00 6.91
C ILE A 533 24.84 26.76 7.78
N ASP A 534 24.27 26.84 8.98
CA ASP A 534 24.38 25.82 10.03
C ASP A 534 23.71 24.49 9.61
N GLU A 535 22.68 24.54 8.76
CA GLU A 535 21.94 23.37 8.25
C GLU A 535 22.18 23.13 6.73
N ASP A 536 23.29 23.65 6.18
CA ASP A 536 23.79 23.34 4.83
C ASP A 536 22.82 23.65 3.67
N TYR A 537 22.14 24.81 3.66
CA TYR A 537 21.20 25.13 2.56
C TYR A 537 21.87 25.50 1.24
N LEU A 538 23.15 25.86 1.26
CA LEU A 538 23.84 26.41 0.09
C LEU A 538 24.54 25.32 -0.73
N PRO A 539 24.58 25.43 -2.07
CA PRO A 539 25.24 24.45 -2.94
C PRO A 539 26.76 24.42 -2.85
N ILE A 540 27.38 25.48 -2.33
CA ILE A 540 28.80 25.54 -2.03
C ILE A 540 29.01 25.97 -0.59
N LYS A 541 30.05 25.43 0.05
CA LYS A 541 30.43 25.81 1.42
C LYS A 541 31.09 27.19 1.42
N LYS A 542 31.11 27.80 2.61
CA LYS A 542 32.00 28.93 2.86
C LYS A 542 33.44 28.57 2.55
N GLY A 543 34.20 29.52 2.03
CA GLY A 543 35.58 29.26 1.65
C GLY A 543 36.45 30.50 1.63
N VAL A 544 37.66 30.32 1.10
CA VAL A 544 38.63 31.39 0.90
C VAL A 544 38.15 32.24 -0.27
N GLU A 545 37.97 33.53 0.00
CA GLU A 545 37.66 34.53 -1.02
C GLU A 545 38.91 34.83 -1.85
N ILE A 546 38.74 34.85 -3.16
CA ILE A 546 39.69 35.40 -4.11
C ILE A 546 39.14 36.75 -4.54
N SER A 547 40.01 37.75 -4.59
CA SER A 547 39.75 39.07 -5.14
C SER A 547 40.82 39.42 -6.16
N GLN A 548 40.56 40.44 -6.99
CA GLN A 548 41.55 41.00 -7.94
C GLN A 548 42.06 40.01 -9.00
N GLU A 549 41.32 38.94 -9.27
CA GLU A 549 41.72 37.89 -10.20
C GLU A 549 40.67 37.79 -11.32
N ARG A 550 40.88 38.48 -12.45
CA ARG A 550 39.93 38.45 -13.58
C ARG A 550 39.68 37.02 -14.07
N ARG A 551 38.42 36.64 -14.18
CA ARG A 551 37.98 35.31 -14.62
C ARG A 551 36.85 35.42 -15.64
N ILE A 552 36.79 34.43 -16.52
CA ILE A 552 35.75 34.34 -17.56
C ILE A 552 34.98 33.03 -17.42
N LEU A 553 33.82 32.95 -18.09
CA LEU A 553 33.08 31.72 -18.25
C LEU A 553 33.98 30.63 -18.86
N GLY A 554 34.20 29.57 -18.10
CA GLY A 554 34.92 28.38 -18.53
C GLY A 554 33.96 27.26 -18.90
N LYS A 555 34.17 26.08 -18.30
CA LYS A 555 33.40 24.88 -18.63
C LYS A 555 31.93 25.02 -18.19
N VAL A 556 31.00 24.88 -19.15
CA VAL A 556 29.57 24.72 -18.88
C VAL A 556 29.26 23.22 -18.74
N GLU A 557 28.97 22.78 -17.51
CA GLU A 557 28.66 21.37 -17.22
C GLU A 557 27.22 21.02 -17.59
N ALA A 558 26.29 21.95 -17.41
CA ALA A 558 24.87 21.76 -17.71
C ALA A 558 24.42 22.66 -18.88
N LYS A 559 24.82 22.32 -20.11
CA LYS A 559 24.60 23.14 -21.32
C LYS A 559 23.12 23.48 -21.61
N THR A 560 22.19 22.59 -21.26
CA THR A 560 20.75 22.78 -21.47
C THR A 560 20.04 23.37 -20.25
N HIS A 561 20.79 23.78 -19.21
CA HIS A 561 20.21 24.34 -18.01
C HIS A 561 19.60 25.72 -18.29
N PHE A 562 18.43 26.00 -17.71
CA PHE A 562 17.70 27.25 -17.96
C PHE A 562 18.53 28.51 -17.66
N ILE A 563 19.35 28.48 -16.59
CA ILE A 563 20.25 29.58 -16.24
C ILE A 563 21.20 29.96 -17.39
N MET A 564 21.61 28.99 -18.21
CA MET A 564 22.53 29.20 -19.33
C MET A 564 21.84 29.63 -20.63
N GLN A 565 20.51 29.81 -20.62
CA GLN A 565 19.79 30.25 -21.81
C GLN A 565 20.27 31.64 -22.24
N ASN A 566 20.72 31.75 -23.50
CA ASN A 566 21.31 32.97 -24.08
C ASN A 566 22.59 33.46 -23.38
N VAL A 567 23.28 32.61 -22.61
CA VAL A 567 24.58 32.94 -22.01
C VAL A 567 25.69 32.31 -22.86
N LYS A 568 26.47 33.13 -23.56
CA LYS A 568 27.62 32.72 -24.38
C LYS A 568 28.94 33.13 -23.73
N THR A 569 28.96 34.31 -23.13
CA THR A 569 30.15 34.92 -22.55
C THR A 569 29.84 35.52 -21.19
N PHE A 570 30.80 35.47 -20.28
CA PHE A 570 30.72 36.20 -19.02
C PHE A 570 32.15 36.52 -18.60
N ASP A 571 32.41 37.79 -18.29
CA ASP A 571 33.67 38.26 -17.76
C ASP A 571 33.36 39.02 -16.47
N VAL A 572 33.93 38.57 -15.36
CA VAL A 572 33.60 39.10 -14.02
C VAL A 572 34.40 40.36 -13.65
N GLY A 573 35.25 40.86 -14.56
CA GLY A 573 36.04 42.07 -14.37
C GLY A 573 37.28 41.89 -13.51
N ARG A 574 38.05 42.97 -13.30
CA ARG A 574 39.33 42.93 -12.57
C ARG A 574 39.17 42.61 -11.09
N ASN A 575 38.09 43.03 -10.43
CA ASN A 575 37.95 42.89 -8.98
C ASN A 575 37.32 41.56 -8.54
N SER A 576 36.70 40.81 -9.47
CA SER A 576 36.40 39.36 -9.46
C SER A 576 36.36 38.66 -8.10
N TRP A 577 35.42 39.05 -7.26
CA TRP A 577 35.29 38.41 -5.96
C TRP A 577 34.50 37.13 -6.04
N HIS A 578 35.16 36.03 -5.69
CA HIS A 578 34.57 34.70 -5.74
C HIS A 578 35.23 33.76 -4.73
N ILE A 579 34.53 32.71 -4.34
CA ILE A 579 35.08 31.70 -3.44
C ILE A 579 35.92 30.71 -4.23
N LYS A 580 37.15 30.44 -3.74
CA LYS A 580 38.01 29.36 -4.21
C LYS A 580 37.43 28.00 -3.83
N THR A 581 36.55 27.46 -4.68
CA THR A 581 36.00 26.12 -4.48
C THR A 581 35.79 25.39 -5.80
N LYS A 582 36.16 24.11 -5.80
CA LYS A 582 35.84 23.16 -6.88
C LYS A 582 34.77 22.13 -6.45
N LYS A 583 34.35 22.17 -5.18
CA LYS A 583 33.47 21.18 -4.54
C LYS A 583 32.12 21.80 -4.19
N VAL A 584 31.07 21.00 -4.33
CA VAL A 584 29.70 21.32 -3.92
C VAL A 584 29.32 20.56 -2.65
N THR A 585 28.27 21.02 -1.98
CA THR A 585 27.61 20.33 -0.86
C THR A 585 26.74 19.16 -1.37
N LYS A 586 26.13 18.40 -0.46
CA LYS A 586 25.26 17.27 -0.83
C LYS A 586 23.99 17.78 -1.53
N ASN A 587 23.48 17.02 -2.51
CA ASN A 587 22.29 17.33 -3.32
C ASN A 587 22.43 18.58 -4.20
N SER A 588 23.67 18.92 -4.56
CA SER A 588 24.00 20.11 -5.32
C SER A 588 24.63 19.78 -6.66
N THR A 589 24.34 20.58 -7.67
CA THR A 589 24.81 20.40 -9.05
C THR A 589 25.59 21.63 -9.49
N VAL A 590 26.76 21.42 -10.11
CA VAL A 590 27.52 22.49 -10.75
C VAL A 590 26.90 22.76 -12.13
N ILE A 591 26.59 24.02 -12.42
CA ILE A 591 26.03 24.43 -13.71
C ILE A 591 27.16 24.85 -14.65
N CYS A 592 28.08 25.71 -14.17
CA CYS A 592 29.26 26.10 -14.91
C CYS A 592 30.41 26.52 -13.98
N ARG A 593 31.60 26.59 -14.56
CA ARG A 593 32.86 26.95 -13.90
C ARG A 593 33.50 28.15 -14.56
N TYR A 594 34.39 28.78 -13.83
CA TYR A 594 35.40 29.67 -14.39
C TYR A 594 36.42 28.89 -15.21
N ASP A 595 37.18 29.60 -16.05
CA ASP A 595 38.36 29.12 -16.78
C ASP A 595 39.39 28.39 -15.89
N ASN A 596 39.58 28.81 -14.64
CA ASN A 596 40.47 28.14 -13.68
C ASN A 596 39.87 26.88 -13.00
N GLY A 597 38.63 26.53 -13.35
CA GLY A 597 37.90 25.38 -12.83
C GLY A 597 37.20 25.58 -11.47
N ASN A 598 37.28 26.77 -10.86
CA ASN A 598 36.43 27.10 -9.72
C ASN A 598 34.96 27.14 -10.15
N ILE A 599 34.06 26.78 -9.23
CA ILE A 599 32.62 26.82 -9.48
C ILE A 599 32.20 28.28 -9.69
N MET A 600 31.50 28.55 -10.79
CA MET A 600 30.93 29.87 -11.08
C MET A 600 29.44 29.90 -10.72
N ILE A 601 28.70 28.85 -11.08
CA ILE A 601 27.28 28.70 -10.75
C ILE A 601 27.02 27.28 -10.26
N ALA A 602 26.31 27.15 -9.15
CA ALA A 602 25.81 25.88 -8.66
C ALA A 602 24.39 26.02 -8.09
N GLU A 603 23.63 24.94 -8.14
CA GLU A 603 22.29 24.85 -7.59
C GLU A 603 22.20 23.74 -6.53
N LYS A 604 21.26 23.90 -5.61
CA LYS A 604 20.82 22.86 -4.67
C LYS A 604 19.32 22.70 -4.77
N ILE A 605 18.88 21.46 -4.97
CA ILE A 605 17.47 21.09 -5.09
C ILE A 605 17.19 20.00 -4.07
N GLU A 606 16.21 20.22 -3.20
CA GLU A 606 15.79 19.25 -2.18
C GLU A 606 14.26 19.09 -2.17
N PRO A 607 13.70 17.90 -1.86
CA PRO A 607 12.26 17.64 -2.02
C PRO A 607 11.33 18.50 -1.17
N GLU A 608 11.81 19.00 -0.02
CA GLU A 608 11.01 19.73 0.97
C GLU A 608 11.36 21.22 1.06
N ARG A 609 12.23 21.71 0.16
CA ARG A 609 12.79 23.06 0.19
C ARG A 609 12.71 23.70 -1.18
N GLY A 610 12.63 25.03 -1.20
CA GLY A 610 12.76 25.82 -2.42
C GLY A 610 14.15 25.70 -3.05
N LYS A 611 14.25 26.05 -4.33
CA LYS A 611 15.51 26.01 -5.08
C LYS A 611 16.49 27.04 -4.52
N VAL A 612 17.74 26.64 -4.37
CA VAL A 612 18.84 27.53 -3.95
C VAL A 612 19.87 27.58 -5.05
N VAL A 613 20.14 28.77 -5.60
CA VAL A 613 21.22 28.99 -6.57
C VAL A 613 22.29 29.85 -5.94
N VAL A 614 23.55 29.50 -6.14
CA VAL A 614 24.68 30.38 -5.84
C VAL A 614 25.32 30.86 -7.13
N LEU A 615 25.45 32.18 -7.23
CA LEU A 615 26.26 32.86 -8.22
C LEU A 615 27.58 33.25 -7.55
N ASN A 616 28.67 32.60 -7.94
CA ASN A 616 29.98 32.79 -7.33
C ASN A 616 30.71 34.03 -7.89
N PHE A 617 30.01 35.16 -7.98
CA PHE A 617 30.54 36.48 -8.35
C PHE A 617 29.71 37.62 -7.76
N PHE A 618 30.28 38.83 -7.77
CA PHE A 618 29.57 40.05 -7.39
C PHE A 618 28.55 40.48 -8.45
N PRO A 619 27.27 40.67 -8.11
CA PRO A 619 26.25 40.90 -9.12
C PRO A 619 26.23 42.32 -9.71
N VAL A 620 27.04 43.25 -9.20
CA VAL A 620 27.11 44.63 -9.71
C VAL A 620 27.94 44.66 -11.00
N SER A 621 27.48 45.38 -12.01
CA SER A 621 28.13 45.52 -13.31
C SER A 621 29.10 46.70 -13.38
N ASP A 622 29.94 46.74 -14.40
CA ASP A 622 30.81 47.87 -14.69
C ASP A 622 30.07 49.15 -15.15
N SER A 623 28.74 49.12 -15.27
CA SER A 623 27.94 50.33 -15.53
C SER A 623 28.08 51.38 -14.42
N VAL A 624 28.31 50.95 -13.17
CA VAL A 624 28.42 51.83 -11.99
C VAL A 624 29.77 52.53 -11.92
N ARG A 625 30.81 51.88 -12.45
CA ARG A 625 32.18 52.39 -12.54
C ARG A 625 32.75 51.84 -13.84
N ASN A 626 32.71 52.66 -14.89
CA ASN A 626 33.15 52.32 -16.25
C ASN A 626 34.68 52.13 -16.30
N ASN A 627 35.17 51.09 -15.63
CA ASN A 627 36.59 50.83 -15.41
C ASN A 627 36.89 49.33 -15.30
N ASP A 628 36.00 48.47 -15.81
CA ASP A 628 36.09 47.00 -15.79
C ASP A 628 36.26 46.34 -14.39
N GLU A 629 36.06 47.09 -13.29
CA GLU A 629 36.21 46.56 -11.92
C GLU A 629 35.28 45.38 -11.66
N TYR A 630 34.07 45.42 -12.22
CA TYR A 630 33.05 44.39 -12.06
C TYR A 630 32.69 43.73 -13.39
N TRP A 631 31.68 42.86 -13.39
CA TRP A 631 31.37 42.11 -14.59
C TRP A 631 31.00 43.04 -15.74
N LEU A 632 31.50 42.72 -16.94
CA LEU A 632 31.41 43.61 -18.09
C LEU A 632 30.02 43.60 -18.70
N THR A 633 29.41 44.77 -18.83
CA THR A 633 28.07 44.95 -19.41
C THR A 633 27.95 44.49 -20.87
N ASN A 634 29.07 44.38 -21.60
CA ASN A 634 29.10 43.81 -22.95
C ASN A 634 29.13 42.27 -22.98
N THR A 635 29.04 41.60 -21.82
CA THR A 635 28.88 40.15 -21.66
C THR A 635 27.51 39.78 -21.08
N ASP A 636 27.19 38.49 -20.98
CA ASP A 636 25.83 38.01 -20.69
C ASP A 636 25.49 37.96 -19.18
N GLY A 637 26.10 38.81 -18.36
CA GLY A 637 25.88 38.83 -16.90
C GLY A 637 24.43 39.12 -16.49
N TYR A 638 23.75 40.00 -17.22
CA TYR A 638 22.33 40.30 -17.02
C TYR A 638 21.43 39.08 -17.29
N HIS A 639 21.77 38.26 -18.29
CA HIS A 639 21.08 36.99 -18.55
C HIS A 639 21.29 36.00 -17.40
N ILE A 640 22.51 35.89 -16.86
CA ILE A 640 22.78 35.00 -15.71
C ILE A 640 21.95 35.40 -14.49
N LEU A 641 21.90 36.69 -14.14
CA LEU A 641 21.13 37.19 -13.01
C LEU A 641 19.64 36.93 -13.19
N ALA A 642 19.08 37.36 -14.32
CA ALA A 642 17.66 37.21 -14.61
C ALA A 642 17.21 35.76 -14.73
N ASN A 643 17.98 34.92 -15.44
CA ASN A 643 17.63 33.52 -15.60
C ASN A 643 17.71 32.77 -14.27
N SER A 644 18.64 33.15 -13.38
CA SER A 644 18.74 32.56 -12.02
C SER A 644 17.53 32.92 -11.16
N VAL A 645 17.12 34.18 -11.18
CA VAL A 645 15.93 34.65 -10.46
C VAL A 645 14.66 34.00 -11.01
N GLU A 646 14.50 33.98 -12.33
CA GLU A 646 13.38 33.31 -12.99
C GLU A 646 13.38 31.81 -12.66
N TYR A 647 14.54 31.14 -12.71
CA TYR A 647 14.66 29.72 -12.41
C TYR A 647 14.17 29.35 -11.01
N VAL A 648 14.55 30.13 -9.99
CA VAL A 648 14.16 29.86 -8.60
C VAL A 648 12.74 30.33 -8.31
N ALA A 649 12.20 31.29 -9.05
CA ALA A 649 10.81 31.73 -8.95
C ALA A 649 9.80 30.67 -9.43
N GLN A 650 10.19 29.82 -10.39
CA GLN A 650 9.32 28.76 -10.88
C GLN A 650 9.24 27.59 -9.87
N LYS A 651 8.07 27.47 -9.22
CA LYS A 651 7.74 26.47 -8.18
C LYS A 651 7.28 25.14 -8.72
#